data_AF-A0A8J6G7C4-F1
#
_entry.id   AF-A0A8J6G7C4-F1
#
_cell.length_a   1.000
_cell.length_b   1.000
_cell.length_c   1.000
_cell.angle_alpha   90.00
_cell.angle_beta   90.00
_cell.angle_gamma   90.00
#
_symmetry.space_group_name_H-M   'P 1'
#
loop_
_entity.id
_entity.type
_entity.pdbx_description
1 polymer ?
#
loop_
_entity_poly.entity_id
_entity_poly.type
_entity_poly.pdbx_seq_one_letter_code
_entity_poly.pdbx_strand_id
1 'polypeptide(L)'
;MRPSWYPLHTPSLTSPLLFLLLSLLGGGAGAEGREDLQLLVRVRGGQLRGIRLKAPGGSVAAFLGIPFAEPPVGSRRFMPPEPKRPWSGVLDATTFQNVCYQYVDTLYPGFEGTEMWNPNRELSEDCLYLNVWTPYPRPTSPAPVLIWIYGGGFYSGASSLDVYDGRFLAQVEGTVLVSMNYRVGTFGFLALPGSREAPGNVGLLDQRLALQWVQENIAAFGGNPMSVTLFGESAGAASVGMHILSPPSRSLFHRAVLQSGTPNGPWATVSAGEARRRATLLARLVGCPPGGAGGNDTELIACLRTRPAQDLVDHEWHVLPQESIFRFSFVPVVDGDFLSDTPEALINAGDFQDLQVLVGVVKDEGSYFLVYGVPGFSKDNESLISRAQFLAGVRIGVPQASDLAAEAVVLHYTDWLHPEDPAHLRDAMSAVVGDHNVVCPVAQLAGRLAAQGARVYAYVFEHRASTLTWPLWMGVPHGYEIEFIFGLPLDPSLNYTMEERIFAQRLMKYWTNFARTGDPNDPRDSKTPQWPPYTTGAQQYVSLNLRPLEVRRGLRAQTCAFWNRFLPKLLSATASSRKDREPVIRPASADTCLSTLELLKDVHLGLALPCHGPARLALLSGHYLYYHYGCDGLDDRGWGCGYRTLQTLCSWPEGQSSSVPGLATIQAALEDMGDKPPGFRDSRDWIGCVEASLCLEHFGGLQGRLCHVPRGAGLLGELERLYSHFMEGGGPVMVGGDADAQSKALLGICEGPGPETYILILDPHYWGTPKNSRELQAAGWVGWQKVSSVFDSNSFYNLCLTRRT
;
A
#
# COMPACT_ATOMS: atom_id res chain seq x y z
N MET A 1 -13.81 55.36 -34.17
CA MET A 1 -15.29 55.32 -34.28
C MET A 1 -15.66 54.59 -35.58
N ARG A 2 -16.78 53.85 -35.60
CA ARG A 2 -17.56 53.47 -36.83
C ARG A 2 -18.63 54.59 -37.06
N PRO A 3 -19.38 54.71 -38.18
CA PRO A 3 -19.80 53.77 -39.26
C PRO A 3 -19.13 54.08 -40.63
N SER A 4 -19.19 53.33 -41.75
CA SER A 4 -20.13 52.41 -42.45
C SER A 4 -21.24 53.05 -43.29
N TRP A 5 -21.41 52.66 -44.57
CA TRP A 5 -22.64 52.20 -45.25
C TRP A 5 -22.43 52.02 -46.79
N TYR A 6 -23.31 51.22 -47.41
CA TYR A 6 -23.36 50.77 -48.84
C TYR A 6 -24.28 51.72 -49.68
N PRO A 7 -24.60 51.56 -51.02
CA PRO A 7 -24.89 50.28 -51.71
C PRO A 7 -24.75 50.09 -53.27
N LEU A 8 -24.93 48.82 -53.68
CA LEU A 8 -25.62 48.28 -54.89
C LEU A 8 -25.17 48.60 -56.34
N HIS A 9 -24.90 47.53 -57.12
CA HIS A 9 -25.61 47.21 -58.38
C HIS A 9 -25.39 45.74 -58.83
N THR A 10 -26.44 45.11 -59.39
CA THR A 10 -26.52 43.74 -59.97
C THR A 10 -27.72 43.69 -60.95
N PRO A 11 -27.92 42.67 -61.83
CA PRO A 11 -27.22 41.39 -62.05
C PRO A 11 -26.62 41.33 -63.50
N SER A 12 -26.59 40.30 -64.37
CA SER A 12 -27.07 38.89 -64.42
C SER A 12 -26.40 38.08 -65.56
N LEU A 13 -26.36 36.73 -65.41
CA LEU A 13 -26.57 35.65 -66.43
C LEU A 13 -25.97 35.80 -67.86
N THR A 14 -25.20 34.85 -68.42
CA THR A 14 -25.26 33.37 -68.31
C THR A 14 -23.91 32.61 -68.45
N SER A 15 -23.81 31.49 -67.72
CA SER A 15 -23.06 30.22 -67.95
C SER A 15 -21.69 30.16 -68.68
N PRO A 16 -20.62 29.71 -67.99
CA PRO A 16 -19.35 29.25 -68.60
C PRO A 16 -19.21 27.71 -68.63
N LEU A 17 -18.74 27.12 -69.75
CA LEU A 17 -18.54 25.66 -69.86
C LEU A 17 -17.36 25.24 -70.78
N LEU A 18 -16.38 26.12 -71.01
CA LEU A 18 -15.28 25.88 -71.98
C LEU A 18 -13.85 26.14 -71.45
N PHE A 19 -13.63 26.01 -70.13
CA PHE A 19 -12.30 26.22 -69.51
C PHE A 19 -11.77 25.03 -68.68
N LEU A 20 -12.49 23.91 -68.59
CA LEU A 20 -12.15 22.79 -67.70
C LEU A 20 -11.47 21.58 -68.39
N LEU A 21 -10.96 21.74 -69.61
CA LEU A 21 -10.54 20.63 -70.48
C LEU A 21 -9.12 20.74 -71.09
N LEU A 22 -8.31 21.70 -70.63
CA LEU A 22 -6.96 21.96 -71.17
C LEU A 22 -5.82 21.91 -70.13
N SER A 23 -6.11 21.49 -68.90
CA SER A 23 -5.14 21.32 -67.81
C SER A 23 -4.70 19.86 -67.56
N LEU A 24 -5.17 18.91 -68.38
CA LEU A 24 -4.98 17.46 -68.19
C LEU A 24 -3.72 16.87 -68.87
N LEU A 25 -2.87 17.67 -69.50
CA LEU A 25 -1.68 17.22 -70.23
C LEU A 25 -0.38 17.97 -69.85
N GLY A 26 -0.27 18.37 -68.58
CA GLY A 26 0.96 18.92 -67.99
C GLY A 26 1.60 17.90 -67.04
N GLY A 27 2.75 17.33 -67.41
CA GLY A 27 3.43 16.28 -66.64
C GLY A 27 4.06 16.78 -65.34
N GLY A 28 3.28 16.83 -64.26
CA GLY A 28 3.76 17.07 -62.91
C GLY A 28 3.98 15.75 -62.16
N ALA A 29 5.21 15.23 -62.17
CA ALA A 29 5.63 14.17 -61.24
C ALA A 29 5.81 14.78 -59.84
N GLY A 30 4.70 15.18 -59.21
CA GLY A 30 4.67 15.59 -57.82
C GLY A 30 5.16 14.44 -56.95
N ALA A 31 6.21 14.67 -56.17
CA ALA A 31 6.95 13.60 -55.53
C ALA A 31 6.06 12.77 -54.60
N GLU A 32 5.88 11.48 -54.93
CA GLU A 32 5.65 10.46 -53.91
C GLU A 32 6.79 10.61 -52.89
N GLY A 33 6.44 11.02 -51.67
CA GLY A 33 7.42 11.20 -50.60
C GLY A 33 8.04 9.84 -50.30
N ARG A 34 9.30 9.64 -50.73
CA ARG A 34 10.04 8.39 -50.51
C ARG A 34 9.87 7.96 -49.06
N GLU A 35 9.21 6.82 -48.84
CA GLU A 35 9.06 6.28 -47.49
C GLU A 35 10.44 6.10 -46.86
N ASP A 36 10.61 6.66 -45.66
CA ASP A 36 11.87 6.54 -44.95
C ASP A 36 12.02 5.10 -44.46
N LEU A 37 12.86 4.34 -45.16
CA LEU A 37 13.16 2.94 -44.83
C LEU A 37 13.79 2.77 -43.45
N GLN A 38 14.27 3.84 -42.79
CA GLN A 38 14.65 3.78 -41.36
C GLN A 38 13.44 3.66 -40.44
N LEU A 39 12.29 4.23 -40.84
CA LEU A 39 11.03 4.25 -40.08
C LEU A 39 10.09 3.08 -40.42
N LEU A 40 10.45 2.21 -41.38
CA LEU A 40 9.71 0.98 -41.66
C LEU A 40 10.39 -0.25 -41.06
N VAL A 41 9.67 -0.99 -40.22
CA VAL A 41 10.16 -2.20 -39.55
C VAL A 41 9.18 -3.34 -39.76
N ARG A 42 9.69 -4.55 -40.04
CA ARG A 42 8.93 -5.79 -39.98
C ARG A 42 9.22 -6.45 -38.63
N VAL A 43 8.18 -6.67 -37.85
CA VAL A 43 8.19 -7.49 -36.63
C VAL A 43 7.43 -8.79 -36.90
N ARG A 44 7.50 -9.77 -36.01
CA ARG A 44 6.85 -11.09 -36.17
C ARG A 44 5.33 -10.97 -36.42
N GLY A 45 4.68 -9.97 -35.80
CA GLY A 45 3.26 -9.69 -35.96
C GLY A 45 2.87 -8.93 -37.23
N GLY A 46 3.78 -8.24 -37.92
CA GLY A 46 3.41 -7.41 -39.06
C GLY A 46 4.40 -6.29 -39.39
N GLN A 47 3.95 -5.29 -40.15
CA GLN A 47 4.75 -4.10 -40.47
C GLN A 47 4.38 -2.93 -39.56
N LEU A 48 5.36 -2.12 -39.21
CA LEU A 48 5.25 -0.90 -38.41
C LEU A 48 5.80 0.30 -39.19
N ARG A 49 5.16 1.47 -39.03
CA ARG A 49 5.71 2.78 -39.41
C ARG A 49 5.93 3.63 -38.16
N GLY A 50 7.18 3.95 -37.85
CA GLY A 50 7.56 4.84 -36.76
C GLY A 50 7.66 6.31 -37.18
N ILE A 51 8.01 7.17 -36.23
CA ILE A 51 8.26 8.61 -36.41
C ILE A 51 9.74 8.95 -36.18
N ARG A 52 10.25 9.96 -36.90
CA ARG A 52 11.58 10.54 -36.65
C ARG A 52 11.45 11.71 -35.67
N LEU A 53 11.91 11.51 -34.44
CA LEU A 53 12.00 12.56 -33.42
C LEU A 53 13.30 13.36 -33.53
N LYS A 54 13.28 14.60 -33.03
CA LYS A 54 14.47 15.45 -32.86
C LYS A 54 14.93 15.39 -31.41
N ALA A 55 16.23 15.32 -31.21
CA ALA A 55 16.88 15.52 -29.92
C ALA A 55 18.03 16.54 -30.09
N PRO A 56 18.53 17.18 -29.02
CA PRO A 56 19.47 18.30 -29.12
C PRO A 56 20.76 18.00 -29.91
N GLY A 57 21.25 16.76 -29.86
CA GLY A 57 22.43 16.30 -30.59
C GLY A 57 22.14 15.47 -31.85
N GLY A 58 20.88 15.30 -32.28
CA GLY A 58 20.59 14.48 -33.46
C GLY A 58 19.12 14.11 -33.72
N SER A 59 18.91 12.90 -34.24
CA SER A 59 17.59 12.34 -34.51
C SER A 59 17.47 10.93 -33.94
N VAL A 60 16.24 10.51 -33.67
CA VAL A 60 15.89 9.18 -33.14
C VAL A 60 14.71 8.64 -33.95
N ALA A 61 14.70 7.35 -34.25
CA ALA A 61 13.50 6.68 -34.73
C ALA A 61 12.72 6.16 -33.53
N ALA A 62 11.48 6.60 -33.36
CA ALA A 62 10.58 6.16 -32.32
C ALA A 62 9.41 5.37 -32.93
N PHE A 63 9.10 4.23 -32.32
CA PHE A 63 7.97 3.36 -32.66
C PHE A 63 7.12 3.25 -31.40
N LEU A 64 6.18 4.16 -31.26
CA LEU A 64 5.34 4.32 -30.08
C LEU A 64 4.03 3.55 -30.30
N GLY A 65 3.47 2.95 -29.25
CA GLY A 65 2.17 2.31 -29.36
C GLY A 65 2.14 0.98 -30.13
N ILE A 66 3.21 0.18 -30.08
CA ILE A 66 3.25 -1.16 -30.69
C ILE A 66 2.44 -2.13 -29.83
N PRO A 67 1.39 -2.81 -30.35
CA PRO A 67 0.65 -3.80 -29.58
C PRO A 67 1.46 -5.08 -29.37
N PHE A 68 1.61 -5.52 -28.13
CA PHE A 68 2.30 -6.78 -27.79
C PHE A 68 1.33 -7.88 -27.33
N ALA A 69 0.17 -7.52 -26.79
CA ALA A 69 -0.90 -8.43 -26.38
C ALA A 69 -2.22 -8.15 -27.12
N GLU A 70 -3.17 -9.09 -27.08
CA GLU A 70 -4.58 -8.78 -27.34
C GLU A 70 -5.17 -7.92 -26.20
N PRO A 71 -6.08 -6.97 -26.50
CA PRO A 71 -6.68 -6.11 -25.49
C PRO A 71 -7.33 -6.90 -24.34
N PRO A 72 -6.97 -6.67 -23.07
CA PRO A 72 -7.44 -7.44 -21.91
C PRO A 72 -8.87 -7.03 -21.45
N VAL A 73 -9.74 -6.66 -22.39
CA VAL A 73 -11.08 -6.11 -22.15
C VAL A 73 -12.15 -7.18 -21.88
N GLY A 74 -13.20 -6.80 -21.13
CA GLY A 74 -14.42 -7.61 -20.95
C GLY A 74 -14.15 -8.98 -20.33
N SER A 75 -14.41 -10.07 -21.06
CA SER A 75 -14.13 -11.44 -20.59
C SER A 75 -12.64 -11.72 -20.35
N ARG A 76 -11.74 -10.87 -20.85
CA ARG A 76 -10.29 -10.93 -20.64
C ARG A 76 -9.81 -10.14 -19.42
N ARG A 77 -10.66 -9.32 -18.78
CA ARG A 77 -10.30 -8.59 -17.56
C ARG A 77 -9.90 -9.59 -16.47
N PHE A 78 -8.82 -9.31 -15.75
CA PHE A 78 -8.15 -10.20 -14.78
C PHE A 78 -7.51 -11.49 -15.34
N MET A 79 -7.60 -11.77 -16.65
CA MET A 79 -6.90 -12.93 -17.26
C MET A 79 -5.42 -12.61 -17.53
N PRO A 80 -4.53 -13.62 -17.55
CA PRO A 80 -3.22 -13.51 -18.20
C PRO A 80 -3.34 -12.99 -19.65
N PRO A 81 -2.36 -12.21 -20.14
CA PRO A 81 -2.40 -11.66 -21.49
C PRO A 81 -2.20 -12.74 -22.55
N GLU A 82 -2.88 -12.61 -23.69
CA GLU A 82 -2.59 -13.39 -24.91
C GLU A 82 -1.68 -12.59 -25.84
N PRO A 83 -0.66 -13.21 -26.49
CA PRO A 83 0.16 -12.54 -27.50
C PRO A 83 -0.67 -11.93 -28.64
N LYS A 84 -0.31 -10.72 -29.09
CA LYS A 84 -1.05 -10.04 -30.16
C LYS A 84 -1.04 -10.86 -31.46
N ARG A 85 -2.22 -11.03 -32.07
CA ARG A 85 -2.37 -11.70 -33.37
C ARG A 85 -1.71 -10.89 -34.49
N PRO A 86 -1.12 -11.55 -35.50
CA PRO A 86 -0.56 -10.85 -36.65
C PRO A 86 -1.59 -10.00 -37.40
N TRP A 87 -1.14 -8.85 -37.92
CA TRP A 87 -1.95 -7.90 -38.69
C TRP A 87 -1.49 -7.79 -40.14
N SER A 88 -2.41 -7.40 -41.02
CA SER A 88 -2.12 -7.07 -42.42
C SER A 88 -1.76 -5.58 -42.57
N GLY A 89 -1.08 -5.24 -43.69
CA GLY A 89 -0.68 -3.87 -43.98
C GLY A 89 0.45 -3.35 -43.09
N VAL A 90 0.43 -2.05 -42.83
CA VAL A 90 1.39 -1.32 -42.00
C VAL A 90 0.64 -0.65 -40.86
N LEU A 91 0.96 -1.02 -39.62
CA LEU A 91 0.41 -0.38 -38.42
C LEU A 91 1.18 0.92 -38.15
N ASP A 92 0.44 1.98 -37.82
CA ASP A 92 1.00 3.27 -37.49
C ASP A 92 1.45 3.28 -36.02
N ALA A 93 2.74 3.50 -35.79
CA ALA A 93 3.40 3.51 -34.50
C ALA A 93 4.08 4.87 -34.24
N THR A 94 3.39 5.96 -34.60
CA THR A 94 3.91 7.34 -34.49
C THR A 94 3.49 8.08 -33.21
N THR A 95 2.57 7.53 -32.41
CA THR A 95 2.05 8.11 -31.16
C THR A 95 2.01 7.11 -30.01
N PHE A 96 2.18 7.60 -28.78
CA PHE A 96 1.80 6.83 -27.58
C PHE A 96 0.31 6.44 -27.63
N GLN A 97 0.01 5.29 -27.04
CA GLN A 97 -1.34 4.73 -26.88
C GLN A 97 -1.88 5.03 -25.47
N ASN A 98 -3.11 4.57 -25.21
CA ASN A 98 -3.84 4.78 -23.97
C ASN A 98 -3.06 4.33 -22.72
N VAL A 99 -3.26 5.06 -21.63
CA VAL A 99 -2.79 4.68 -20.29
C VAL A 99 -3.69 3.55 -19.76
N CYS A 100 -3.11 2.57 -19.07
CA CYS A 100 -3.91 1.53 -18.42
C CYS A 100 -4.82 2.12 -17.34
N TYR A 101 -6.10 1.75 -17.35
CA TYR A 101 -7.11 2.26 -16.42
C TYR A 101 -6.64 2.20 -14.95
N GLN A 102 -6.69 3.34 -14.27
CA GLN A 102 -6.06 3.55 -12.95
C GLN A 102 -6.69 4.72 -12.19
N TYR A 103 -6.33 4.84 -10.91
CA TYR A 103 -6.60 6.02 -10.10
C TYR A 103 -5.79 7.24 -10.61
N VAL A 104 -6.39 8.43 -10.53
CA VAL A 104 -5.78 9.72 -10.86
C VAL A 104 -5.60 10.53 -9.57
N ASP A 105 -4.40 11.04 -9.32
CA ASP A 105 -4.11 11.84 -8.13
C ASP A 105 -4.89 13.16 -8.17
N THR A 106 -5.57 13.45 -7.07
CA THR A 106 -6.40 14.64 -6.87
C THR A 106 -6.07 15.37 -5.56
N LEU A 107 -4.99 15.01 -4.86
CA LEU A 107 -4.58 15.64 -3.60
C LEU A 107 -4.19 17.11 -3.83
N TYR A 108 -3.50 17.39 -4.93
CA TYR A 108 -3.05 18.73 -5.31
C TYR A 108 -3.33 19.01 -6.81
N PRO A 109 -4.60 19.30 -7.19
CA PRO A 109 -4.96 19.50 -8.60
C PRO A 109 -4.22 20.67 -9.24
N GLY A 110 -3.66 20.46 -10.42
CA GLY A 110 -2.88 21.44 -11.18
C GLY A 110 -1.47 21.71 -10.64
N PHE A 111 -0.99 20.95 -9.64
CA PHE A 111 0.37 21.07 -9.13
C PHE A 111 1.34 20.14 -9.89
N GLU A 112 2.36 20.71 -10.53
CA GLU A 112 3.31 19.99 -11.38
C GLU A 112 3.94 18.75 -10.71
N GLY A 113 4.28 18.83 -9.41
CA GLY A 113 4.91 17.73 -8.66
C GLY A 113 4.02 16.50 -8.42
N THR A 114 2.70 16.60 -8.63
CA THR A 114 1.76 15.46 -8.68
C THR A 114 1.30 15.18 -10.10
N GLU A 115 0.97 16.22 -10.87
CA GLU A 115 0.44 16.08 -12.24
C GLU A 115 1.47 15.46 -13.22
N MET A 116 2.77 15.60 -12.98
CA MET A 116 3.81 14.94 -13.78
C MET A 116 3.77 13.40 -13.73
N TRP A 117 3.09 12.83 -12.71
CA TRP A 117 2.88 11.40 -12.53
C TRP A 117 1.49 10.93 -12.99
N ASN A 118 0.56 11.86 -13.24
CA ASN A 118 -0.80 11.56 -13.66
C ASN A 118 -0.90 11.11 -15.14
N PRO A 119 -1.95 10.36 -15.53
CA PRO A 119 -2.16 9.90 -16.90
C PRO A 119 -2.17 11.03 -17.96
N ASN A 120 -1.12 11.10 -18.79
CA ASN A 120 -1.02 12.08 -19.88
C ASN A 120 -1.68 11.63 -21.21
N ARG A 121 -2.41 10.51 -21.24
CA ARG A 121 -3.26 10.03 -22.35
C ARG A 121 -4.55 9.43 -21.77
N GLU A 122 -5.53 9.15 -22.64
CA GLU A 122 -6.82 8.58 -22.24
C GLU A 122 -6.67 7.26 -21.47
N LEU A 123 -7.54 7.04 -20.48
CA LEU A 123 -7.61 5.80 -19.70
C LEU A 123 -8.37 4.72 -20.46
N SER A 124 -7.75 3.55 -20.65
CA SER A 124 -8.40 2.39 -21.26
C SER A 124 -7.93 1.08 -20.65
N GLU A 125 -8.77 0.04 -20.72
CA GLU A 125 -8.32 -1.34 -20.54
C GLU A 125 -7.59 -1.87 -21.78
N ASP A 126 -7.85 -1.31 -22.97
CA ASP A 126 -7.04 -1.52 -24.16
C ASP A 126 -5.80 -0.63 -24.09
N CYS A 127 -4.79 -1.12 -23.35
CA CYS A 127 -3.57 -0.38 -22.99
C CYS A 127 -2.27 -1.18 -23.17
N LEU A 128 -2.30 -2.46 -23.60
CA LEU A 128 -1.12 -3.35 -23.66
C LEU A 128 -0.24 -3.10 -24.91
N TYR A 129 0.38 -1.92 -24.90
CA TYR A 129 1.28 -1.42 -25.92
C TYR A 129 2.68 -1.18 -25.35
N LEU A 130 3.69 -1.24 -26.21
CA LEU A 130 5.08 -0.89 -25.89
C LEU A 130 5.65 0.09 -26.91
N ASN A 131 6.73 0.76 -26.52
CA ASN A 131 7.38 1.82 -27.27
C ASN A 131 8.85 1.46 -27.47
N VAL A 132 9.43 1.77 -28.63
CA VAL A 132 10.85 1.54 -28.93
C VAL A 132 11.49 2.81 -29.49
N TRP A 133 12.56 3.29 -28.86
CA TRP A 133 13.44 4.33 -29.38
C TRP A 133 14.75 3.69 -29.82
N THR A 134 15.20 4.02 -31.04
CA THR A 134 16.47 3.54 -31.60
C THR A 134 17.18 4.69 -32.33
N PRO A 135 18.53 4.76 -32.33
CA PRO A 135 19.28 5.79 -33.06
C PRO A 135 18.82 5.94 -34.52
N TYR A 136 18.97 7.15 -35.06
CA TYR A 136 18.71 7.44 -36.48
C TYR A 136 20.02 7.83 -37.19
N PRO A 137 20.48 7.08 -38.22
CA PRO A 137 19.92 5.83 -38.74
C PRO A 137 20.06 4.66 -37.72
N ARG A 138 19.26 3.59 -37.93
CA ARG A 138 19.25 2.41 -37.05
C ARG A 138 20.66 1.81 -36.89
N PRO A 139 21.01 1.29 -35.70
CA PRO A 139 22.27 0.59 -35.47
C PRO A 139 22.50 -0.55 -36.48
N THR A 140 23.65 -0.55 -37.15
CA THR A 140 24.08 -1.62 -38.06
C THR A 140 24.78 -2.77 -37.34
N SER A 141 25.10 -2.58 -36.06
CA SER A 141 25.64 -3.60 -35.15
C SER A 141 24.71 -3.71 -33.94
N PRO A 142 24.55 -4.90 -33.32
CA PRO A 142 23.58 -5.09 -32.23
C PRO A 142 23.88 -4.22 -30.99
N ALA A 143 23.08 -3.17 -30.80
CA ALA A 143 23.21 -2.23 -29.68
C ALA A 143 22.63 -2.82 -28.38
N PRO A 144 23.15 -2.44 -27.19
CA PRO A 144 22.55 -2.86 -25.92
C PRO A 144 21.10 -2.35 -25.81
N VAL A 145 20.26 -3.14 -25.14
CA VAL A 145 18.84 -2.84 -24.96
C VAL A 145 18.57 -2.49 -23.50
N LEU A 146 17.98 -1.32 -23.27
CA LEU A 146 17.43 -0.89 -21.98
C LEU A 146 15.91 -1.05 -22.02
N ILE A 147 15.32 -1.73 -21.04
CA ILE A 147 13.87 -1.89 -20.92
C ILE A 147 13.40 -1.22 -19.62
N TRP A 148 12.61 -0.16 -19.76
CA TRP A 148 11.99 0.57 -18.67
C TRP A 148 10.70 -0.09 -18.19
N ILE A 149 10.56 -0.23 -16.87
CA ILE A 149 9.31 -0.55 -16.18
C ILE A 149 9.01 0.59 -15.20
N TYR A 150 7.86 1.26 -15.34
CA TYR A 150 7.51 2.41 -14.50
C TYR A 150 7.03 2.02 -13.09
N GLY A 151 7.15 2.99 -12.17
CA GLY A 151 6.73 2.93 -10.76
C GLY A 151 5.21 3.03 -10.55
N GLY A 152 4.77 3.92 -9.64
CA GLY A 152 3.34 4.17 -9.40
C GLY A 152 2.65 3.20 -8.43
N GLY A 153 3.40 2.59 -7.49
CA GLY A 153 2.84 1.77 -6.40
C GLY A 153 2.04 0.54 -6.84
N PHE A 154 2.25 0.04 -8.06
CA PHE A 154 1.42 -0.94 -8.76
C PHE A 154 -0.03 -0.51 -9.07
N TYR A 155 -0.51 0.64 -8.59
CA TYR A 155 -1.88 1.15 -8.82
C TYR A 155 -1.98 2.18 -9.96
N SER A 156 -0.86 2.77 -10.39
CA SER A 156 -0.79 3.88 -11.35
C SER A 156 0.48 3.83 -12.21
N GLY A 157 0.65 4.83 -13.08
CA GLY A 157 1.82 5.02 -13.94
C GLY A 157 1.55 4.64 -15.40
N ALA A 158 2.39 5.14 -16.31
CA ALA A 158 2.30 4.90 -17.74
C ALA A 158 3.66 5.00 -18.44
N SER A 159 3.84 4.28 -19.54
CA SER A 159 5.05 4.37 -20.38
C SER A 159 5.11 5.63 -21.26
N SER A 160 4.06 6.45 -21.23
CA SER A 160 3.89 7.68 -22.02
C SER A 160 4.24 8.97 -21.30
N LEU A 161 4.53 8.95 -19.98
CA LEU A 161 4.85 10.14 -19.21
C LEU A 161 6.14 10.80 -19.70
N ASP A 162 6.15 12.13 -19.75
CA ASP A 162 7.20 12.92 -20.40
C ASP A 162 8.58 12.74 -19.71
N VAL A 163 8.59 12.43 -18.41
CA VAL A 163 9.77 12.09 -17.61
C VAL A 163 10.44 10.76 -18.02
N TYR A 164 9.75 9.91 -18.80
CA TYR A 164 10.26 8.65 -19.35
C TYR A 164 10.61 8.73 -20.86
N ASP A 165 10.75 9.93 -21.44
CA ASP A 165 11.06 10.07 -22.87
C ASP A 165 12.46 9.53 -23.23
N GLY A 166 12.48 8.35 -23.83
CA GLY A 166 13.70 7.65 -24.21
C GLY A 166 14.56 8.33 -25.28
N ARG A 167 14.13 9.46 -25.88
CA ARG A 167 14.86 10.11 -26.98
C ARG A 167 16.28 10.52 -26.61
N PHE A 168 16.52 11.02 -25.40
CA PHE A 168 17.84 11.55 -25.02
C PHE A 168 18.84 10.42 -24.73
N LEU A 169 18.43 9.41 -23.95
CA LEU A 169 19.19 8.16 -23.75
C LEU A 169 19.55 7.50 -25.08
N ALA A 170 18.56 7.24 -25.94
CA ALA A 170 18.80 6.59 -27.24
C ALA A 170 19.71 7.41 -28.16
N GLN A 171 19.58 8.75 -28.19
CA GLN A 171 20.40 9.59 -29.06
C GLN A 171 21.84 9.74 -28.58
N VAL A 172 22.06 9.99 -27.28
CA VAL A 172 23.38 10.36 -26.75
C VAL A 172 24.26 9.13 -26.53
N GLU A 173 23.69 8.04 -26.03
CA GLU A 173 24.42 6.82 -25.68
C GLU A 173 24.26 5.70 -26.71
N GLY A 174 23.49 5.93 -27.79
CA GLY A 174 23.39 5.00 -28.93
C GLY A 174 22.74 3.65 -28.60
N THR A 175 21.98 3.58 -27.50
CA THR A 175 21.29 2.38 -27.02
C THR A 175 19.89 2.26 -27.63
N VAL A 176 19.35 1.04 -27.72
CA VAL A 176 17.92 0.87 -27.99
C VAL A 176 17.18 0.90 -26.65
N LEU A 177 16.17 1.74 -26.52
CA LEU A 177 15.34 1.85 -25.32
C LEU A 177 13.93 1.32 -25.63
N VAL A 178 13.39 0.53 -24.72
CA VAL A 178 12.01 0.01 -24.76
C VAL A 178 11.30 0.42 -23.48
N SER A 179 10.01 0.75 -23.56
CA SER A 179 9.12 0.86 -22.39
C SER A 179 7.80 0.17 -22.70
N MET A 180 7.12 -0.42 -21.71
CA MET A 180 5.80 -1.04 -21.91
C MET A 180 4.78 -0.50 -20.92
N ASN A 181 3.50 -0.48 -21.33
CA ASN A 181 2.38 -0.46 -20.41
C ASN A 181 2.11 -1.86 -19.88
N TYR A 182 1.74 -1.94 -18.60
CA TYR A 182 1.27 -3.14 -17.92
C TYR A 182 0.04 -2.78 -17.09
N ARG A 183 -0.90 -3.72 -16.90
CA ARG A 183 -2.09 -3.45 -16.08
C ARG A 183 -1.72 -3.19 -14.63
N VAL A 184 -2.38 -2.20 -14.06
CA VAL A 184 -2.18 -1.70 -12.70
C VAL A 184 -3.46 -1.86 -11.88
N GLY A 185 -3.31 -1.70 -10.56
CA GLY A 185 -4.37 -1.76 -9.56
C GLY A 185 -5.20 -3.02 -9.67
N THR A 186 -6.52 -2.87 -9.52
CA THR A 186 -7.50 -3.94 -9.63
C THR A 186 -7.35 -4.74 -10.94
N PHE A 187 -7.01 -4.10 -12.07
CA PHE A 187 -6.93 -4.77 -13.39
C PHE A 187 -5.69 -5.66 -13.55
N GLY A 188 -4.58 -5.30 -12.88
CA GLY A 188 -3.32 -6.02 -12.93
C GLY A 188 -3.11 -7.03 -11.81
N PHE A 189 -3.71 -6.79 -10.64
CA PHE A 189 -3.32 -7.43 -9.38
C PHE A 189 -4.48 -7.88 -8.48
N LEU A 190 -5.75 -7.73 -8.89
CA LEU A 190 -6.84 -8.44 -8.21
C LEU A 190 -6.65 -9.95 -8.35
N ALA A 191 -6.66 -10.65 -7.22
CA ALA A 191 -6.42 -12.08 -7.15
C ALA A 191 -7.45 -12.77 -6.26
N LEU A 192 -7.96 -13.91 -6.72
CA LEU A 192 -8.65 -14.90 -5.92
C LEU A 192 -7.86 -16.22 -6.04
N PRO A 193 -6.73 -16.38 -5.30
CA PRO A 193 -5.78 -17.46 -5.55
C PRO A 193 -6.43 -18.84 -5.56
N GLY A 194 -6.21 -19.60 -6.63
CA GLY A 194 -6.91 -20.85 -6.95
C GLY A 194 -7.97 -20.71 -8.06
N SER A 195 -8.52 -19.51 -8.29
CA SER A 195 -9.33 -19.21 -9.48
C SER A 195 -8.46 -19.16 -10.74
N ARG A 196 -9.04 -19.59 -11.88
CA ARG A 196 -8.43 -19.44 -13.22
C ARG A 196 -8.78 -18.11 -13.88
N GLU A 197 -9.82 -17.45 -13.38
CA GLU A 197 -10.44 -16.28 -13.96
C GLU A 197 -9.87 -14.96 -13.39
N ALA A 198 -9.32 -14.99 -12.18
CA ALA A 198 -8.53 -13.91 -11.60
C ALA A 198 -7.39 -14.50 -10.72
N PRO A 199 -6.35 -15.11 -11.33
CA PRO A 199 -5.28 -15.78 -10.58
C PRO A 199 -4.39 -14.80 -9.79
N GLY A 200 -4.39 -13.51 -10.17
CA GLY A 200 -3.41 -12.51 -9.70
C GLY A 200 -2.21 -12.37 -10.63
N ASN A 201 -1.29 -11.47 -10.27
CA ASN A 201 0.00 -11.24 -10.96
C ASN A 201 -0.06 -10.95 -12.47
N VAL A 202 -1.24 -10.68 -13.05
CA VAL A 202 -1.37 -10.53 -14.51
C VAL A 202 -0.67 -9.28 -15.06
N GLY A 203 -0.47 -8.23 -14.24
CA GLY A 203 0.41 -7.11 -14.58
C GLY A 203 1.89 -7.52 -14.74
N LEU A 204 2.41 -8.45 -13.92
CA LEU A 204 3.75 -9.01 -14.13
C LEU A 204 3.82 -9.94 -15.34
N LEU A 205 2.71 -10.56 -15.72
CA LEU A 205 2.61 -11.35 -16.96
C LEU A 205 2.55 -10.45 -18.20
N ASP A 206 1.94 -9.26 -18.13
CA ASP A 206 2.01 -8.24 -19.19
C ASP A 206 3.48 -7.81 -19.40
N GLN A 207 4.20 -7.50 -18.32
CA GLN A 207 5.63 -7.19 -18.36
C GLN A 207 6.43 -8.36 -18.96
N ARG A 208 6.23 -9.59 -18.47
CA ARG A 208 6.89 -10.82 -18.99
C ARG A 208 6.63 -11.02 -20.49
N LEU A 209 5.42 -10.77 -20.97
CA LEU A 209 5.07 -10.89 -22.39
C LEU A 209 5.74 -9.79 -23.24
N ALA A 210 5.86 -8.57 -22.73
CA ALA A 210 6.66 -7.53 -23.37
C ALA A 210 8.17 -7.90 -23.42
N LEU A 211 8.72 -8.54 -22.38
CA LEU A 211 10.08 -9.08 -22.41
C LEU A 211 10.25 -10.18 -23.48
N GLN A 212 9.27 -11.06 -23.63
CA GLN A 212 9.25 -12.08 -24.70
C GLN A 212 9.16 -11.42 -26.09
N TRP A 213 8.33 -10.39 -26.26
CA TRP A 213 8.26 -9.61 -27.50
C TRP A 213 9.62 -8.97 -27.84
N VAL A 214 10.35 -8.42 -26.85
CA VAL A 214 11.68 -7.85 -27.07
C VAL A 214 12.67 -8.92 -27.53
N GLN A 215 12.70 -10.09 -26.88
CA GLN A 215 13.54 -11.21 -27.29
C GLN A 215 13.28 -11.65 -28.75
N GLU A 216 12.02 -11.68 -29.18
CA GLU A 216 11.66 -12.07 -30.55
C GLU A 216 11.87 -10.98 -31.61
N ASN A 217 11.78 -9.68 -31.26
CA ASN A 217 11.62 -8.61 -32.26
C ASN A 217 12.69 -7.51 -32.23
N ILE A 218 13.45 -7.31 -31.14
CA ILE A 218 14.27 -6.10 -30.98
C ILE A 218 15.44 -6.00 -31.96
N ALA A 219 15.90 -7.12 -32.50
CA ALA A 219 16.89 -7.18 -33.57
C ALA A 219 16.47 -6.39 -34.83
N ALA A 220 15.17 -6.32 -35.13
CA ALA A 220 14.65 -5.55 -36.27
C ALA A 220 14.82 -4.03 -36.10
N PHE A 221 15.05 -3.56 -34.87
CA PHE A 221 15.31 -2.16 -34.51
C PHE A 221 16.81 -1.87 -34.29
N GLY A 222 17.68 -2.85 -34.50
CA GLY A 222 19.13 -2.78 -34.24
C GLY A 222 19.55 -3.14 -32.81
N GLY A 223 18.62 -3.61 -31.97
CA GLY A 223 18.91 -4.01 -30.58
C GLY A 223 19.43 -5.44 -30.46
N ASN A 224 20.19 -5.71 -29.40
CA ASN A 224 20.77 -7.01 -29.08
C ASN A 224 19.92 -7.76 -28.03
N PRO A 225 19.18 -8.82 -28.39
CA PRO A 225 18.44 -9.63 -27.42
C PRO A 225 19.36 -10.30 -26.37
N MET A 226 20.64 -10.53 -26.71
CA MET A 226 21.66 -11.08 -25.81
C MET A 226 22.35 -10.03 -24.90
N SER A 227 21.86 -8.78 -24.88
CA SER A 227 22.35 -7.73 -23.97
C SER A 227 21.21 -6.83 -23.51
N VAL A 228 20.12 -7.45 -23.06
CA VAL A 228 18.95 -6.80 -22.45
C VAL A 228 19.23 -6.48 -20.97
N THR A 229 19.04 -5.22 -20.60
CA THR A 229 19.10 -4.71 -19.22
C THR A 229 17.73 -4.18 -18.83
N LEU A 230 17.14 -4.71 -17.75
CA LEU A 230 15.93 -4.14 -17.18
C LEU A 230 16.32 -2.97 -16.26
N PHE A 231 15.56 -1.87 -16.30
CA PHE A 231 15.63 -0.81 -15.31
C PHE A 231 14.23 -0.34 -14.96
N GLY A 232 14.05 0.04 -13.70
CA GLY A 232 12.77 0.52 -13.17
C GLY A 232 12.98 1.26 -11.87
N GLU A 233 11.97 2.04 -11.49
CA GLU A 233 11.93 2.80 -10.24
C GLU A 233 10.68 2.42 -9.43
N SER A 234 10.76 2.52 -8.09
CA SER A 234 9.64 2.22 -7.17
C SER A 234 9.03 0.83 -7.44
N ALA A 235 7.72 0.74 -7.75
CA ALA A 235 7.05 -0.50 -8.15
C ALA A 235 7.67 -1.15 -9.40
N GLY A 236 8.22 -0.37 -10.32
CA GLY A 236 8.99 -0.86 -11.47
C GLY A 236 10.30 -1.52 -11.06
N ALA A 237 11.00 -0.96 -10.07
CA ALA A 237 12.19 -1.60 -9.47
C ALA A 237 11.82 -2.90 -8.75
N ALA A 238 10.68 -2.92 -8.03
CA ALA A 238 10.14 -4.14 -7.44
C ALA A 238 9.81 -5.20 -8.50
N SER A 239 9.18 -4.82 -9.62
CA SER A 239 8.95 -5.67 -10.80
C SER A 239 10.25 -6.24 -11.39
N VAL A 240 11.29 -5.43 -11.57
CA VAL A 240 12.63 -5.89 -12.01
C VAL A 240 13.18 -6.95 -11.05
N GLY A 241 13.02 -6.75 -9.74
CA GLY A 241 13.34 -7.74 -8.72
C GLY A 241 12.54 -9.04 -8.85
N MET A 242 11.21 -8.96 -9.04
CA MET A 242 10.37 -10.14 -9.25
C MET A 242 10.74 -10.91 -10.52
N HIS A 243 11.17 -10.21 -11.58
CA HIS A 243 11.71 -10.85 -12.78
C HIS A 243 13.08 -11.54 -12.56
N ILE A 244 13.91 -11.09 -11.60
CA ILE A 244 15.12 -11.83 -11.18
C ILE A 244 14.74 -13.12 -10.45
N LEU A 245 13.75 -13.04 -9.55
CA LEU A 245 13.34 -14.14 -8.69
C LEU A 245 12.41 -15.16 -9.37
N SER A 246 11.83 -14.84 -10.53
CA SER A 246 10.90 -15.69 -11.28
C SER A 246 11.60 -16.39 -12.45
N PRO A 247 11.84 -17.72 -12.41
CA PRO A 247 12.62 -18.43 -13.43
C PRO A 247 12.15 -18.26 -14.88
N PRO A 248 10.85 -18.24 -15.22
CA PRO A 248 10.39 -18.02 -16.60
C PRO A 248 10.63 -16.60 -17.13
N SER A 249 10.96 -15.63 -16.26
CA SER A 249 11.41 -14.29 -16.65
C SER A 249 12.93 -14.17 -16.69
N ARG A 250 13.66 -14.91 -15.84
CA ARG A 250 15.11 -14.76 -15.66
C ARG A 250 15.93 -14.93 -16.94
N SER A 251 15.49 -15.75 -17.89
CA SER A 251 16.16 -15.96 -19.18
C SER A 251 15.92 -14.87 -20.23
N LEU A 252 15.01 -13.92 -19.97
CA LEU A 252 14.63 -12.87 -20.94
C LEU A 252 15.50 -11.61 -20.85
N PHE A 253 16.39 -11.54 -19.85
CA PHE A 253 17.27 -10.41 -19.60
C PHE A 253 18.58 -10.83 -18.92
N HIS A 254 19.56 -9.93 -18.93
CA HIS A 254 20.96 -10.22 -18.60
C HIS A 254 21.45 -9.41 -17.39
N ARG A 255 20.94 -8.19 -17.20
CA ARG A 255 21.32 -7.26 -16.13
C ARG A 255 20.10 -6.52 -15.59
N ALA A 256 20.20 -6.02 -14.37
CA ALA A 256 19.10 -5.34 -13.69
C ALA A 256 19.55 -4.03 -13.05
N VAL A 257 18.67 -3.03 -13.07
CA VAL A 257 18.79 -1.79 -12.30
C VAL A 257 17.53 -1.62 -11.46
N LEU A 258 17.69 -1.43 -10.14
CA LEU A 258 16.60 -1.20 -9.20
C LEU A 258 16.78 0.14 -8.50
N GLN A 259 15.97 1.12 -8.91
CA GLN A 259 16.00 2.47 -8.38
C GLN A 259 14.91 2.61 -7.32
N SER A 260 15.27 2.99 -6.09
CA SER A 260 14.31 3.44 -5.06
C SER A 260 13.18 2.41 -4.77
N GLY A 261 13.45 1.11 -4.94
CA GLY A 261 12.46 0.04 -4.73
C GLY A 261 13.03 -1.38 -4.85
N THR A 262 12.34 -2.36 -4.26
CA THR A 262 12.75 -3.78 -4.21
C THR A 262 11.54 -4.71 -4.08
N PRO A 263 11.66 -6.00 -4.50
CA PRO A 263 10.56 -6.95 -4.37
C PRO A 263 10.30 -7.33 -2.90
N ASN A 264 11.31 -7.26 -2.04
CA ASN A 264 11.24 -7.46 -0.59
C ASN A 264 10.91 -6.17 0.21
N GLY A 265 10.18 -5.24 -0.41
CA GLY A 265 9.60 -4.09 0.29
C GLY A 265 8.30 -4.49 0.99
N PRO A 266 7.97 -3.95 2.19
CA PRO A 266 6.79 -4.33 2.99
C PRO A 266 5.44 -3.91 2.37
N TRP A 267 5.47 -3.33 1.17
CA TRP A 267 4.35 -2.88 0.34
C TRP A 267 4.29 -3.59 -1.02
N ALA A 268 5.37 -4.28 -1.41
CA ALA A 268 5.58 -4.74 -2.78
C ALA A 268 4.91 -6.10 -3.06
N THR A 269 4.54 -6.85 -2.03
CA THR A 269 3.78 -8.10 -2.17
C THR A 269 2.69 -8.24 -1.11
N VAL A 270 1.74 -9.15 -1.37
CA VAL A 270 0.64 -9.51 -0.47
C VAL A 270 0.50 -11.04 -0.36
N SER A 271 0.00 -11.52 0.79
CA SER A 271 -0.30 -12.94 0.97
C SER A 271 -1.59 -13.35 0.23
N ALA A 272 -1.69 -14.63 -0.15
CA ALA A 272 -2.86 -15.16 -0.86
C ALA A 272 -4.20 -14.95 -0.11
N GLY A 273 -4.18 -15.00 1.23
CA GLY A 273 -5.36 -14.76 2.07
C GLY A 273 -5.80 -13.29 2.07
N GLU A 274 -4.86 -12.36 2.27
CA GLU A 274 -5.13 -10.93 2.25
C GLU A 274 -5.53 -10.44 0.84
N ALA A 275 -4.92 -11.00 -0.21
CA ALA A 275 -5.33 -10.74 -1.60
C ALA A 275 -6.80 -11.13 -1.85
N ARG A 276 -7.21 -12.34 -1.43
CA ARG A 276 -8.62 -12.77 -1.49
C ARG A 276 -9.52 -11.88 -0.65
N ARG A 277 -9.14 -11.50 0.58
CA ARG A 277 -9.93 -10.56 1.42
C ARG A 277 -10.21 -9.26 0.67
N ARG A 278 -9.18 -8.65 0.06
CA ARG A 278 -9.30 -7.40 -0.71
C ARG A 278 -10.17 -7.57 -1.95
N ALA A 279 -9.97 -8.63 -2.72
CA ALA A 279 -10.76 -8.92 -3.92
C ALA A 279 -12.25 -9.13 -3.59
N THR A 280 -12.56 -9.92 -2.54
CA THR A 280 -13.93 -10.13 -2.08
C THR A 280 -14.55 -8.87 -1.47
N LEU A 281 -13.78 -8.04 -0.78
CA LEU A 281 -14.27 -6.77 -0.23
C LEU A 281 -14.58 -5.76 -1.35
N LEU A 282 -13.71 -5.60 -2.35
CA LEU A 282 -13.98 -4.77 -3.52
C LEU A 282 -15.26 -5.22 -4.22
N ALA A 283 -15.40 -6.52 -4.45
CA ALA A 283 -16.60 -7.09 -5.06
C ALA A 283 -17.86 -6.71 -4.27
N ARG A 284 -17.86 -6.83 -2.94
CA ARG A 284 -19.00 -6.41 -2.09
C ARG A 284 -19.30 -4.92 -2.24
N LEU A 285 -18.28 -4.05 -2.22
CA LEU A 285 -18.44 -2.59 -2.38
C LEU A 285 -19.09 -2.23 -3.72
N VAL A 286 -18.70 -2.89 -4.81
CA VAL A 286 -19.33 -2.71 -6.13
C VAL A 286 -20.57 -3.59 -6.36
N GLY A 287 -21.17 -4.16 -5.30
CA GLY A 287 -22.43 -4.92 -5.39
C GLY A 287 -22.32 -6.26 -6.14
N CYS A 288 -21.24 -7.01 -5.91
CA CYS A 288 -20.97 -8.33 -6.48
C CYS A 288 -20.69 -9.38 -5.37
N PRO A 289 -21.35 -10.56 -5.39
CA PRO A 289 -22.48 -10.92 -6.25
C PRO A 289 -23.77 -10.15 -5.88
N PRO A 290 -24.74 -10.02 -6.80
CA PRO A 290 -26.03 -9.40 -6.50
C PRO A 290 -26.76 -10.11 -5.35
N GLY A 291 -27.37 -9.35 -4.45
CA GLY A 291 -28.08 -9.87 -3.27
C GLY A 291 -27.21 -10.11 -2.02
N GLY A 292 -25.88 -10.17 -2.19
CA GLY A 292 -24.92 -10.33 -1.08
C GLY A 292 -24.59 -11.79 -0.72
N ALA A 293 -23.30 -12.03 -0.46
CA ALA A 293 -22.71 -13.25 0.13
C ALA A 293 -23.32 -14.62 -0.26
N GLY A 294 -22.71 -15.31 -1.25
CA GLY A 294 -23.05 -16.72 -1.51
C GLY A 294 -22.51 -17.34 -2.81
N GLY A 295 -21.98 -16.54 -3.74
CA GLY A 295 -21.48 -17.04 -5.04
C GLY A 295 -20.07 -17.62 -5.00
N ASN A 296 -19.77 -18.50 -5.97
CA ASN A 296 -18.44 -19.05 -6.22
C ASN A 296 -17.50 -17.99 -6.87
N ASP A 297 -16.18 -18.17 -6.80
CA ASP A 297 -15.19 -17.22 -7.35
C ASP A 297 -15.47 -16.89 -8.83
N THR A 298 -15.82 -17.89 -9.66
CA THR A 298 -16.21 -17.70 -11.07
C THR A 298 -17.39 -16.72 -11.25
N GLU A 299 -18.39 -16.75 -10.36
CA GLU A 299 -19.59 -15.90 -10.42
C GLU A 299 -19.28 -14.48 -9.92
N LEU A 300 -18.48 -14.38 -8.85
CA LEU A 300 -17.97 -13.12 -8.31
C LEU A 300 -17.14 -12.39 -9.38
N ILE A 301 -16.24 -13.10 -10.07
CA ILE A 301 -15.40 -12.54 -11.15
C ILE A 301 -16.25 -12.22 -12.40
N ALA A 302 -17.24 -13.04 -12.74
CA ALA A 302 -18.19 -12.72 -13.81
C ALA A 302 -18.95 -11.41 -13.53
N CYS A 303 -19.33 -11.15 -12.27
CA CYS A 303 -19.93 -9.88 -11.86
C CYS A 303 -18.92 -8.71 -11.89
N LEU A 304 -17.68 -8.89 -11.41
CA LEU A 304 -16.63 -7.86 -11.51
C LEU A 304 -16.30 -7.47 -12.96
N ARG A 305 -16.52 -8.38 -13.92
CA ARG A 305 -16.32 -8.14 -15.36
C ARG A 305 -17.44 -7.34 -16.04
N THR A 306 -18.62 -7.22 -15.44
CA THR A 306 -19.70 -6.37 -15.99
C THR A 306 -19.65 -4.93 -15.51
N ARG A 307 -18.86 -4.64 -14.48
CA ARG A 307 -18.68 -3.28 -13.94
C ARG A 307 -17.92 -2.39 -14.93
N PRO A 308 -18.27 -1.09 -15.07
CA PRO A 308 -17.35 -0.09 -15.61
C PRO A 308 -16.00 -0.16 -14.90
N ALA A 309 -14.94 0.27 -15.58
CA ALA A 309 -13.61 0.30 -14.99
C ALA A 309 -13.52 1.31 -13.82
N GLN A 310 -14.22 2.45 -13.93
CA GLN A 310 -14.26 3.48 -12.88
C GLN A 310 -14.85 2.96 -11.55
N ASP A 311 -15.97 2.21 -11.57
CA ASP A 311 -16.58 1.61 -10.36
C ASP A 311 -15.57 0.85 -9.48
N LEU A 312 -14.60 0.19 -10.11
CA LEU A 312 -13.55 -0.57 -9.43
C LEU A 312 -12.48 0.36 -8.83
N VAL A 313 -12.05 1.37 -9.59
CA VAL A 313 -11.07 2.38 -9.16
C VAL A 313 -11.59 3.22 -7.99
N ASP A 314 -12.86 3.65 -8.04
CA ASP A 314 -13.52 4.45 -6.99
C ASP A 314 -13.55 3.74 -5.62
N HIS A 315 -13.47 2.41 -5.62
CA HIS A 315 -13.48 1.58 -4.41
C HIS A 315 -12.12 0.94 -4.10
N GLU A 316 -11.08 1.18 -4.91
CA GLU A 316 -9.80 0.49 -4.77
C GLU A 316 -9.11 0.79 -3.43
N TRP A 317 -9.07 2.04 -2.99
CA TRP A 317 -8.42 2.40 -1.72
C TRP A 317 -9.18 1.89 -0.47
N HIS A 318 -10.49 1.68 -0.58
CA HIS A 318 -11.35 1.28 0.54
C HIS A 318 -11.16 -0.17 1.01
N VAL A 319 -10.30 -0.97 0.37
CA VAL A 319 -10.04 -2.37 0.77
C VAL A 319 -8.80 -2.57 1.63
N LEU A 320 -7.97 -1.53 1.84
CA LEU A 320 -6.86 -1.60 2.80
C LEU A 320 -7.38 -1.89 4.22
N PRO A 321 -6.64 -2.64 5.05
CA PRO A 321 -7.12 -3.05 6.37
C PRO A 321 -7.13 -1.91 7.41
N GLN A 322 -6.42 -0.81 7.14
CA GLN A 322 -6.29 0.35 8.02
C GLN A 322 -5.76 1.57 7.25
N GLU A 323 -5.97 2.77 7.80
CA GLU A 323 -5.32 4.00 7.34
C GLU A 323 -3.80 3.84 7.37
N SER A 324 -3.14 4.12 6.24
CA SER A 324 -1.70 3.94 6.07
C SER A 324 -1.16 4.69 4.86
N ILE A 325 0.14 5.00 4.88
CA ILE A 325 0.87 5.51 3.71
C ILE A 325 1.86 4.47 3.18
N PHE A 326 2.25 4.60 1.91
CA PHE A 326 3.13 3.63 1.22
C PHE A 326 2.57 2.19 1.29
N ARG A 327 1.25 2.04 1.21
CA ARG A 327 0.54 0.75 1.10
C ARG A 327 -0.48 0.87 -0.02
N PHE A 328 -0.62 -0.19 -0.80
CA PHE A 328 -1.43 -0.19 -2.03
C PHE A 328 -2.34 -1.43 -2.03
N SER A 329 -3.54 -1.28 -2.59
CA SER A 329 -4.61 -2.29 -2.45
C SER A 329 -4.34 -3.55 -3.25
N PHE A 330 -4.02 -3.42 -4.54
CA PHE A 330 -3.75 -4.56 -5.41
C PHE A 330 -2.30 -4.49 -5.89
N VAL A 331 -1.50 -5.40 -5.35
CA VAL A 331 -0.05 -5.56 -5.58
C VAL A 331 0.24 -7.05 -5.87
N PRO A 332 1.43 -7.40 -6.39
CA PRO A 332 1.81 -8.79 -6.61
C PRO A 332 1.54 -9.72 -5.42
N VAL A 333 0.92 -10.86 -5.69
CA VAL A 333 0.56 -11.87 -4.69
C VAL A 333 1.62 -12.98 -4.67
N VAL A 334 1.99 -13.47 -3.49
CA VAL A 334 2.79 -14.70 -3.37
C VAL A 334 1.85 -15.88 -3.62
N ASP A 335 1.95 -16.47 -4.82
CA ASP A 335 0.97 -17.40 -5.40
C ASP A 335 1.47 -18.85 -5.55
N GLY A 336 2.79 -19.06 -5.54
CA GLY A 336 3.41 -20.36 -5.84
C GLY A 336 3.71 -20.59 -7.33
N ASP A 337 3.40 -19.63 -8.21
CA ASP A 337 3.59 -19.72 -9.68
C ASP A 337 4.56 -18.65 -10.18
N PHE A 338 4.17 -17.36 -10.18
CA PHE A 338 5.08 -16.29 -10.55
C PHE A 338 6.18 -16.14 -9.49
N LEU A 339 5.79 -16.17 -8.22
CA LEU A 339 6.68 -16.18 -7.06
C LEU A 339 6.43 -17.47 -6.27
N SER A 340 7.37 -18.41 -6.35
CA SER A 340 7.24 -19.73 -5.72
C SER A 340 7.36 -19.73 -4.19
N ASP A 341 7.81 -18.62 -3.61
CA ASP A 341 7.89 -18.32 -2.17
C ASP A 341 7.97 -16.79 -2.01
N THR A 342 8.05 -16.25 -0.79
CA THR A 342 8.18 -14.80 -0.57
C THR A 342 9.49 -14.25 -1.17
N PRO A 343 9.53 -12.99 -1.61
CA PRO A 343 10.76 -12.39 -2.12
C PRO A 343 11.95 -12.53 -1.16
N GLU A 344 11.76 -12.40 0.15
CA GLU A 344 12.81 -12.60 1.15
C GLU A 344 13.33 -14.04 1.12
N ALA A 345 12.47 -15.05 1.03
CA ALA A 345 12.87 -16.44 0.94
C ALA A 345 13.65 -16.74 -0.35
N LEU A 346 13.12 -16.29 -1.50
CA LEU A 346 13.78 -16.46 -2.81
C LEU A 346 15.13 -15.73 -2.88
N ILE A 347 15.23 -14.52 -2.31
CA ILE A 347 16.50 -13.79 -2.17
C ILE A 347 17.46 -14.54 -1.23
N ASN A 348 16.99 -15.07 -0.10
CA ASN A 348 17.86 -15.76 0.87
C ASN A 348 18.36 -17.13 0.37
N ALA A 349 17.65 -17.78 -0.56
CA ALA A 349 17.94 -19.12 -1.05
C ALA A 349 18.54 -19.19 -2.47
N GLY A 350 18.39 -18.13 -3.28
CA GLY A 350 18.83 -18.12 -4.67
C GLY A 350 20.35 -18.17 -4.88
N ASP A 351 20.75 -18.65 -6.05
CA ASP A 351 22.11 -18.46 -6.58
C ASP A 351 22.08 -17.29 -7.57
N PHE A 352 22.95 -16.30 -7.37
CA PHE A 352 23.02 -15.09 -8.18
C PHE A 352 24.40 -14.87 -8.79
N GLN A 353 25.21 -15.94 -8.91
CA GLN A 353 26.39 -15.96 -9.77
C GLN A 353 26.05 -15.46 -11.18
N ASP A 354 27.01 -14.80 -11.81
CA ASP A 354 26.91 -14.13 -13.12
C ASP A 354 25.82 -13.04 -13.27
N LEU A 355 25.07 -12.70 -12.21
CA LEU A 355 24.19 -11.53 -12.23
C LEU A 355 24.99 -10.23 -11.96
N GLN A 356 24.74 -9.18 -12.75
CA GLN A 356 25.15 -7.82 -12.41
C GLN A 356 23.92 -6.99 -12.06
N VAL A 357 23.99 -6.22 -10.96
CA VAL A 357 22.89 -5.36 -10.51
C VAL A 357 23.41 -3.97 -10.14
N LEU A 358 22.74 -2.93 -10.61
CA LEU A 358 22.88 -1.56 -10.12
C LEU A 358 21.68 -1.26 -9.22
N VAL A 359 21.92 -0.79 -7.99
CA VAL A 359 20.86 -0.43 -7.04
C VAL A 359 21.10 0.96 -6.47
N GLY A 360 20.06 1.61 -6.01
CA GLY A 360 20.21 2.83 -5.21
C GLY A 360 18.90 3.40 -4.74
N VAL A 361 19.00 4.57 -4.14
CA VAL A 361 17.92 5.31 -3.45
C VAL A 361 18.14 6.80 -3.65
N VAL A 362 17.08 7.59 -3.51
CA VAL A 362 17.21 9.04 -3.28
C VAL A 362 17.58 9.34 -1.82
N LYS A 363 17.96 10.58 -1.53
CA LYS A 363 18.37 11.00 -0.18
C LYS A 363 17.22 10.95 0.85
N ASP A 364 16.01 11.37 0.44
CA ASP A 364 14.89 11.70 1.33
C ASP A 364 13.60 10.93 0.97
N GLU A 365 13.75 9.66 0.55
CA GLU A 365 12.71 8.70 0.11
C GLU A 365 11.29 8.88 0.68
N GLY A 366 11.18 9.02 2.01
CA GLY A 366 9.88 9.05 2.68
C GLY A 366 9.09 10.34 2.50
N SER A 367 9.73 11.45 2.12
CA SER A 367 9.14 12.79 2.22
C SER A 367 7.89 12.98 1.35
N TYR A 368 7.89 12.40 0.15
CA TYR A 368 6.76 12.40 -0.78
C TYR A 368 5.50 11.78 -0.18
N PHE A 369 5.63 10.70 0.59
CA PHE A 369 4.49 9.92 1.07
C PHE A 369 3.80 10.52 2.30
N LEU A 370 4.42 11.49 2.99
CA LEU A 370 3.90 12.03 4.25
C LEU A 370 2.64 12.88 4.04
N VAL A 371 2.58 13.65 2.94
CA VAL A 371 1.45 14.54 2.62
C VAL A 371 0.16 13.79 2.26
N TYR A 372 0.25 12.47 1.99
CA TYR A 372 -0.89 11.62 1.62
C TYR A 372 -1.65 11.04 2.83
N GLY A 373 -1.32 11.43 4.07
CA GLY A 373 -2.12 11.02 5.24
C GLY A 373 -1.49 11.27 6.62
N VAL A 374 -0.23 11.68 6.73
CA VAL A 374 0.40 11.86 8.05
C VAL A 374 -0.03 13.21 8.66
N PRO A 375 -0.65 13.23 9.86
CA PRO A 375 -1.19 14.46 10.44
C PRO A 375 -0.14 15.56 10.62
N GLY A 376 -0.39 16.73 10.03
CA GLY A 376 0.49 17.90 10.11
C GLY A 376 1.43 18.11 8.93
N PHE A 377 1.49 17.16 7.98
CA PHE A 377 2.26 17.35 6.75
C PHE A 377 1.44 18.03 5.65
N SER A 378 2.08 18.89 4.88
CA SER A 378 1.55 19.47 3.65
C SER A 378 2.69 20.03 2.80
N LYS A 379 2.52 20.08 1.47
CA LYS A 379 3.46 20.80 0.59
C LYS A 379 3.46 22.32 0.83
N ASP A 380 2.37 22.85 1.38
CA ASP A 380 2.11 24.29 1.48
C ASP A 380 2.58 24.92 2.81
N ASN A 381 3.32 24.17 3.63
CA ASN A 381 3.98 24.66 4.84
C ASN A 381 5.27 23.86 5.14
N GLU A 382 6.03 24.28 6.16
CA GLU A 382 7.29 23.64 6.58
C GLU A 382 7.13 22.25 7.23
N SER A 383 5.90 21.77 7.41
CA SER A 383 5.54 20.48 8.04
C SER A 383 6.20 20.25 9.41
N LEU A 384 6.32 21.31 10.21
CA LEU A 384 6.87 21.28 11.57
C LEU A 384 5.87 20.63 12.53
N ILE A 385 5.96 19.30 12.66
CA ILE A 385 5.01 18.50 13.44
C ILE A 385 5.29 18.50 14.95
N SER A 386 4.24 18.37 15.75
CA SER A 386 4.35 18.09 17.18
C SER A 386 4.74 16.65 17.47
N ARG A 387 5.22 16.38 18.70
CA ARG A 387 5.51 15.02 19.17
C ARG A 387 4.31 14.08 19.08
N ALA A 388 3.10 14.56 19.35
CA ALA A 388 1.87 13.77 19.21
C ALA A 388 1.60 13.35 17.74
N GLN A 389 1.82 14.27 16.80
CA GLN A 389 1.69 14.00 15.35
C GLN A 389 2.75 12.99 14.87
N PHE A 390 3.99 13.06 15.37
CA PHE A 390 5.01 12.05 15.09
C PHE A 390 4.59 10.65 15.57
N LEU A 391 4.10 10.54 16.82
CA LEU A 391 3.67 9.24 17.37
C LEU A 391 2.49 8.63 16.60
N ALA A 392 1.53 9.45 16.15
CA ALA A 392 0.46 9.00 15.25
C ALA A 392 1.01 8.61 13.87
N GLY A 393 1.92 9.41 13.29
CA GLY A 393 2.55 9.16 12.00
C GLY A 393 3.35 7.87 11.94
N VAL A 394 4.01 7.46 13.04
CA VAL A 394 4.67 6.15 13.14
C VAL A 394 3.68 4.99 12.94
N ARG A 395 2.42 5.11 13.39
CA ARG A 395 1.40 4.08 13.17
C ARG A 395 0.91 4.04 11.72
N ILE A 396 0.77 5.20 11.09
CA ILE A 396 0.32 5.33 9.68
C ILE A 396 1.43 4.90 8.70
N GLY A 397 2.70 5.16 9.02
CA GLY A 397 3.87 4.78 8.22
C GLY A 397 4.38 3.35 8.45
N VAL A 398 4.03 2.74 9.60
CA VAL A 398 4.41 1.36 9.98
C VAL A 398 3.16 0.56 10.40
N PRO A 399 2.14 0.43 9.53
CA PRO A 399 0.80 -0.04 9.91
C PRO A 399 0.76 -1.43 10.54
N GLN A 400 1.66 -2.32 10.11
CA GLN A 400 1.75 -3.69 10.64
C GLN A 400 2.45 -3.83 12.00
N ALA A 401 2.81 -2.71 12.67
CA ALA A 401 3.51 -2.74 13.95
C ALA A 401 2.54 -2.88 15.15
N SER A 402 2.69 -3.97 15.91
CA SER A 402 2.20 -4.05 17.30
C SER A 402 2.80 -2.93 18.16
N ASP A 403 2.17 -2.56 19.28
CA ASP A 403 2.62 -1.43 20.12
C ASP A 403 4.10 -1.49 20.51
N LEU A 404 4.60 -2.65 20.97
CA LEU A 404 6.02 -2.83 21.30
C LEU A 404 6.96 -2.61 20.10
N ALA A 405 6.49 -2.88 18.88
CA ALA A 405 7.24 -2.65 17.66
C ALA A 405 7.20 -1.17 17.25
N ALA A 406 6.08 -0.48 17.45
CA ALA A 406 5.98 0.96 17.24
C ALA A 406 6.82 1.74 18.25
N GLU A 407 6.78 1.37 19.54
CA GLU A 407 7.67 1.94 20.57
C GLU A 407 9.15 1.70 20.24
N ALA A 408 9.50 0.55 19.66
CA ALA A 408 10.86 0.31 19.18
C ALA A 408 11.27 1.22 17.99
N VAL A 409 10.33 1.57 17.10
CA VAL A 409 10.55 2.59 16.04
C VAL A 409 10.71 3.97 16.67
N VAL A 410 9.83 4.37 17.58
CA VAL A 410 9.91 5.65 18.31
C VAL A 410 11.24 5.76 19.05
N LEU A 411 11.69 4.70 19.71
CA LEU A 411 12.98 4.63 20.40
C LEU A 411 14.17 4.86 19.48
N HIS A 412 14.17 4.24 18.30
CA HIS A 412 15.26 4.32 17.33
C HIS A 412 15.34 5.67 16.60
N TYR A 413 14.20 6.33 16.39
CA TYR A 413 14.09 7.56 15.59
C TYR A 413 13.95 8.87 16.38
N THR A 414 13.84 8.81 17.71
CA THR A 414 13.80 10.02 18.55
C THR A 414 15.22 10.50 18.86
N ASP A 415 15.54 11.75 18.57
CA ASP A 415 16.66 12.43 19.22
C ASP A 415 16.27 12.72 20.67
N TRP A 416 16.78 11.90 21.59
CA TRP A 416 16.47 12.00 23.02
C TRP A 416 17.09 13.22 23.73
N LEU A 417 17.92 14.02 23.05
CA LEU A 417 18.35 15.34 23.52
C LEU A 417 17.33 16.45 23.16
N HIS A 418 16.59 16.27 22.05
CA HIS A 418 15.60 17.23 21.55
C HIS A 418 14.28 16.52 21.16
N PRO A 419 13.64 15.76 22.06
CA PRO A 419 12.56 14.81 21.71
C PRO A 419 11.26 15.46 21.24
N GLU A 420 11.16 16.79 21.32
CA GLU A 420 10.00 17.60 20.89
C GLU A 420 10.34 18.64 19.82
N ASP A 421 11.57 18.68 19.28
CA ASP A 421 11.90 19.62 18.20
C ASP A 421 11.11 19.30 16.91
N PRO A 422 10.25 20.21 16.41
CA PRO A 422 9.42 19.93 15.24
C PRO A 422 10.20 19.67 13.95
N ALA A 423 11.43 20.20 13.81
CA ALA A 423 12.26 19.96 12.63
C ALA A 423 12.86 18.54 12.66
N HIS A 424 13.49 18.15 13.76
CA HIS A 424 13.97 16.78 13.97
C HIS A 424 12.82 15.75 13.87
N LEU A 425 11.63 16.04 14.40
CA LEU A 425 10.48 15.13 14.32
C LEU A 425 9.96 14.95 12.88
N ARG A 426 9.88 16.04 12.10
CA ARG A 426 9.52 16.00 10.68
C ARG A 426 10.50 15.14 9.88
N ASP A 427 11.79 15.40 10.05
CA ASP A 427 12.85 14.73 9.29
C ASP A 427 13.00 13.26 9.74
N ALA A 428 12.78 12.96 11.02
CA ALA A 428 12.69 11.60 11.55
C ALA A 428 11.49 10.84 10.97
N MET A 429 10.32 11.47 10.79
CA MET A 429 9.15 10.82 10.19
C MET A 429 9.40 10.46 8.70
N SER A 430 10.06 11.36 7.96
CA SER A 430 10.55 11.06 6.60
C SER A 430 11.52 9.88 6.59
N ALA A 431 12.45 9.84 7.56
CA ALA A 431 13.40 8.73 7.69
C ALA A 431 12.71 7.39 8.05
N VAL A 432 11.73 7.36 8.97
CA VAL A 432 10.94 6.16 9.30
C VAL A 432 10.32 5.55 8.04
N VAL A 433 9.66 6.38 7.22
CA VAL A 433 8.95 5.91 6.02
C VAL A 433 9.93 5.50 4.93
N GLY A 434 10.95 6.31 4.66
CA GLY A 434 11.95 6.01 3.63
C GLY A 434 12.78 4.76 3.92
N ASP A 435 13.19 4.58 5.18
CA ASP A 435 14.02 3.45 5.59
C ASP A 435 13.25 2.13 5.60
N HIS A 436 12.03 2.13 6.17
CA HIS A 436 11.16 0.95 6.24
C HIS A 436 10.76 0.45 4.85
N ASN A 437 10.38 1.36 3.95
CA ASN A 437 9.77 0.99 2.68
C ASN A 437 10.78 0.88 1.52
N VAL A 438 11.92 1.59 1.58
CA VAL A 438 12.88 1.64 0.48
C VAL A 438 14.32 1.37 0.92
N VAL A 439 14.94 2.22 1.75
CA VAL A 439 16.42 2.18 1.95
C VAL A 439 16.90 0.88 2.57
N CYS A 440 16.19 0.36 3.58
CA CYS A 440 16.60 -0.87 4.23
C CYS A 440 16.22 -2.14 3.45
N PRO A 441 15.07 -2.21 2.75
CA PRO A 441 14.82 -3.22 1.72
C PRO A 441 15.88 -3.25 0.60
N VAL A 442 16.32 -2.09 0.08
CA VAL A 442 17.43 -1.98 -0.90
C VAL A 442 18.75 -2.48 -0.31
N ALA A 443 19.09 -2.05 0.92
CA ALA A 443 20.32 -2.49 1.60
C ALA A 443 20.32 -4.00 1.90
N GLN A 444 19.16 -4.60 2.18
CA GLN A 444 18.99 -6.04 2.34
C GLN A 444 19.24 -6.78 1.03
N LEU A 445 18.60 -6.36 -0.07
CA LEU A 445 18.79 -6.97 -1.39
C LEU A 445 20.26 -6.87 -1.82
N ALA A 446 20.85 -5.68 -1.74
CA ALA A 446 22.27 -5.45 -2.07
C ALA A 446 23.21 -6.36 -1.26
N GLY A 447 22.95 -6.49 0.04
CA GLY A 447 23.71 -7.37 0.94
C GLY A 447 23.57 -8.85 0.64
N ARG A 448 22.39 -9.30 0.21
CA ARG A 448 22.14 -10.72 -0.13
C ARG A 448 22.70 -11.09 -1.49
N LEU A 449 22.35 -10.36 -2.55
CA LEU A 449 22.85 -10.61 -3.89
C LEU A 449 24.40 -10.63 -3.93
N ALA A 450 25.05 -9.68 -3.26
CA ALA A 450 26.52 -9.65 -3.16
C ALA A 450 27.12 -10.77 -2.29
N ALA A 451 26.36 -11.38 -1.37
CA ALA A 451 26.78 -12.58 -0.63
C ALA A 451 26.66 -13.85 -1.49
N GLN A 452 25.81 -13.82 -2.51
CA GLN A 452 25.40 -14.96 -3.35
C GLN A 452 25.96 -14.84 -4.79
N GLY A 453 27.10 -14.16 -4.94
CA GLY A 453 27.89 -14.14 -6.19
C GLY A 453 27.58 -13.01 -7.17
N ALA A 454 26.54 -12.20 -6.95
CA ALA A 454 26.20 -11.11 -7.87
C ALA A 454 27.18 -9.93 -7.75
N ARG A 455 27.51 -9.29 -8.88
CA ARG A 455 28.28 -8.03 -8.90
C ARG A 455 27.33 -6.85 -8.74
N VAL A 456 27.18 -6.38 -7.50
CA VAL A 456 26.30 -5.26 -7.14
C VAL A 456 27.07 -3.93 -7.15
N TYR A 457 26.44 -2.85 -7.64
CA TYR A 457 26.90 -1.46 -7.47
C TYR A 457 25.80 -0.67 -6.77
N ALA A 458 26.14 0.17 -5.80
CA ALA A 458 25.17 0.92 -4.99
C ALA A 458 25.35 2.45 -5.10
N TYR A 459 24.25 3.20 -5.13
CA TYR A 459 24.25 4.68 -5.04
C TYR A 459 23.29 5.25 -3.99
N VAL A 460 23.53 6.50 -3.60
CA VAL A 460 22.52 7.42 -3.06
C VAL A 460 22.50 8.68 -3.92
N PHE A 461 21.33 9.07 -4.44
CA PHE A 461 21.13 10.26 -5.24
C PHE A 461 20.81 11.46 -4.34
N GLU A 462 21.69 12.45 -4.34
CA GLU A 462 21.72 13.57 -3.38
C GLU A 462 21.56 14.94 -4.04
N HIS A 463 21.32 15.01 -5.36
CA HIS A 463 21.04 16.27 -6.04
C HIS A 463 19.57 16.62 -5.93
N ARG A 464 19.26 17.91 -5.69
CA ARG A 464 17.89 18.44 -5.77
C ARG A 464 17.80 19.31 -7.03
N ALA A 465 16.90 18.96 -7.95
CA ALA A 465 16.71 19.71 -9.18
C ALA A 465 16.37 21.19 -8.94
N SER A 466 16.93 22.09 -9.76
CA SER A 466 16.59 23.52 -9.73
C SER A 466 15.13 23.80 -10.11
N THR A 467 14.50 22.84 -10.79
CA THR A 467 13.11 22.82 -11.23
C THR A 467 12.14 22.26 -10.18
N LEU A 468 12.62 21.64 -9.09
CA LEU A 468 11.77 20.86 -8.19
C LEU A 468 10.74 21.73 -7.44
N THR A 469 9.46 21.51 -7.75
CA THR A 469 8.31 22.31 -7.30
C THR A 469 7.77 21.97 -5.91
N TRP A 470 8.10 20.78 -5.37
CA TRP A 470 7.84 20.43 -3.96
C TRP A 470 8.61 21.37 -3.01
N PRO A 471 8.17 21.63 -1.76
CA PRO A 471 8.87 22.50 -0.82
C PRO A 471 10.29 22.02 -0.47
N LEU A 472 11.09 22.91 0.11
CA LEU A 472 12.50 22.65 0.43
C LEU A 472 12.67 21.55 1.49
N TRP A 473 11.75 21.44 2.46
CA TRP A 473 11.80 20.44 3.52
C TRP A 473 11.75 19.00 3.01
N MET A 474 11.16 18.77 1.83
CA MET A 474 11.10 17.43 1.22
C MET A 474 12.43 16.95 0.64
N GLY A 475 13.45 17.83 0.59
CA GLY A 475 14.81 17.47 0.19
C GLY A 475 14.88 16.99 -1.25
N VAL A 476 15.32 15.74 -1.44
CA VAL A 476 15.30 14.99 -2.71
C VAL A 476 14.28 13.83 -2.58
N PRO A 477 13.03 14.01 -3.02
CA PRO A 477 11.96 13.01 -2.85
C PRO A 477 12.09 11.83 -3.81
N HIS A 478 11.31 10.78 -3.54
CA HIS A 478 11.15 9.59 -4.37
C HIS A 478 10.88 9.94 -5.86
N GLY A 479 11.47 9.18 -6.80
CA GLY A 479 11.32 9.36 -8.25
C GLY A 479 12.09 10.53 -8.89
N TYR A 480 12.67 11.48 -8.13
CA TYR A 480 13.33 12.66 -8.70
C TYR A 480 14.77 12.44 -9.19
N GLU A 481 15.27 11.20 -9.22
CA GLU A 481 16.46 10.85 -10.00
C GLU A 481 16.13 10.59 -11.49
N ILE A 482 14.88 10.23 -11.81
CA ILE A 482 14.48 9.70 -13.12
C ILE A 482 14.73 10.72 -14.23
N GLU A 483 14.36 11.98 -14.02
CA GLU A 483 14.50 13.06 -15.02
C GLU A 483 15.95 13.25 -15.48
N PHE A 484 16.93 13.04 -14.59
CA PHE A 484 18.36 13.10 -14.93
C PHE A 484 18.85 11.84 -15.64
N ILE A 485 18.31 10.67 -15.30
CA ILE A 485 18.67 9.38 -15.90
C ILE A 485 18.12 9.29 -17.33
N PHE A 486 16.89 9.75 -17.57
CA PHE A 486 16.30 9.85 -18.91
C PHE A 486 16.86 11.00 -19.74
N GLY A 487 17.44 12.02 -19.10
CA GLY A 487 18.15 13.11 -19.76
C GLY A 487 17.31 14.34 -20.07
N LEU A 488 16.21 14.58 -19.35
CA LEU A 488 15.37 15.78 -19.51
C LEU A 488 16.17 17.10 -19.41
N PRO A 489 17.20 17.26 -18.55
CA PRO A 489 18.07 18.44 -18.54
C PRO A 489 18.80 18.75 -19.86
N LEU A 490 18.79 17.85 -20.85
CA LEU A 490 19.31 18.13 -22.19
C LEU A 490 18.31 18.90 -23.06
N ASP A 491 17.00 18.81 -22.81
CA ASP A 491 15.99 19.53 -23.58
C ASP A 491 16.10 21.06 -23.34
N PRO A 492 16.31 21.88 -24.38
CA PRO A 492 16.46 23.33 -24.23
C PRO A 492 15.15 24.07 -23.93
N SER A 493 14.00 23.39 -23.92
CA SER A 493 12.73 23.96 -23.47
C SER A 493 12.50 23.87 -21.96
N LEU A 494 13.31 23.06 -21.25
CA LEU A 494 13.23 22.88 -19.79
C LEU A 494 14.33 23.68 -19.09
N ASN A 495 13.96 24.38 -18.01
CA ASN A 495 14.80 25.40 -17.35
C ASN A 495 15.84 24.82 -16.36
N TYR A 496 16.57 23.78 -16.79
CA TYR A 496 17.68 23.18 -16.03
C TYR A 496 18.98 23.97 -16.18
N THR A 497 19.85 23.90 -15.16
CA THR A 497 21.19 24.49 -15.20
C THR A 497 22.16 23.73 -16.12
N MET A 498 23.30 24.35 -16.46
CA MET A 498 24.32 23.70 -17.28
C MET A 498 25.00 22.54 -16.52
N GLU A 499 25.19 22.74 -15.21
CA GLU A 499 25.70 21.78 -14.26
C GLU A 499 24.82 20.52 -14.21
N GLU A 500 23.49 20.70 -14.21
CA GLU A 500 22.51 19.62 -14.26
C GLU A 500 22.48 18.89 -15.61
N ARG A 501 22.67 19.60 -16.73
CA ARG A 501 22.84 18.97 -18.05
C ARG A 501 24.09 18.09 -18.09
N ILE A 502 25.19 18.54 -17.52
CA ILE A 502 26.44 17.76 -17.39
C ILE A 502 26.24 16.57 -16.44
N PHE A 503 25.48 16.75 -15.36
CA PHE A 503 25.14 15.69 -14.41
C PHE A 503 24.25 14.60 -15.04
N ALA A 504 23.20 14.98 -15.76
CA ALA A 504 22.35 14.06 -16.52
C ALA A 504 23.17 13.24 -17.53
N GLN A 505 24.02 13.88 -18.34
CA GLN A 505 24.95 13.19 -19.24
C GLN A 505 25.86 12.18 -18.52
N ARG A 506 26.33 12.52 -17.32
CA ARG A 506 27.15 11.60 -16.49
C ARG A 506 26.34 10.40 -15.98
N LEU A 507 25.08 10.59 -15.58
CA LEU A 507 24.20 9.50 -15.13
C LEU A 507 23.78 8.58 -16.27
N MET A 508 23.31 9.15 -17.39
CA MET A 508 23.01 8.43 -18.63
C MET A 508 24.19 7.52 -19.03
N LYS A 509 25.42 8.04 -18.95
CA LYS A 509 26.64 7.29 -19.24
C LYS A 509 26.91 6.15 -18.25
N TYR A 510 26.70 6.34 -16.95
CA TYR A 510 26.84 5.25 -15.96
C TYR A 510 25.81 4.13 -16.19
N TRP A 511 24.53 4.46 -16.39
CA TRP A 511 23.46 3.49 -16.65
C TRP A 511 23.73 2.69 -17.94
N THR A 512 24.20 3.36 -19.00
CA THR A 512 24.45 2.72 -20.30
C THR A 512 25.78 1.98 -20.36
N ASN A 513 26.83 2.42 -19.64
CA ASN A 513 28.03 1.60 -19.38
C ASN A 513 27.65 0.30 -18.67
N PHE A 514 26.86 0.39 -17.60
CA PHE A 514 26.36 -0.78 -16.88
C PHE A 514 25.52 -1.68 -17.80
N ALA A 515 24.63 -1.11 -18.63
CA ALA A 515 23.84 -1.88 -19.60
C ALA A 515 24.69 -2.59 -20.67
N ARG A 516 25.87 -2.06 -21.03
CA ARG A 516 26.84 -2.66 -21.97
C ARG A 516 27.68 -3.76 -21.32
N THR A 517 28.23 -3.50 -20.14
CA THR A 517 29.36 -4.27 -19.55
C THR A 517 29.06 -4.94 -18.21
N GLY A 518 27.98 -4.54 -17.54
CA GLY A 518 27.71 -4.85 -16.14
C GLY A 518 28.58 -4.07 -15.15
N ASP A 519 29.18 -2.95 -15.57
CA ASP A 519 29.96 -2.04 -14.73
C ASP A 519 29.68 -0.58 -15.18
N PRO A 520 29.35 0.36 -14.27
CA PRO A 520 29.06 1.75 -14.63
C PRO A 520 30.31 2.58 -15.02
N ASN A 521 31.52 2.16 -14.63
CA ASN A 521 32.76 2.91 -14.89
C ASN A 521 33.08 2.99 -16.40
N ASP A 522 33.79 4.04 -16.85
CA ASP A 522 34.30 4.07 -18.23
C ASP A 522 35.59 3.24 -18.33
N PRO A 523 35.61 2.13 -19.08
CA PRO A 523 36.77 1.22 -19.13
C PRO A 523 38.02 1.85 -19.77
N ARG A 524 37.94 3.08 -20.29
CA ARG A 524 39.05 3.80 -20.94
C ARG A 524 39.66 4.91 -20.07
N ASP A 525 39.02 5.30 -18.97
CA ASP A 525 39.48 6.43 -18.14
C ASP A 525 39.61 6.08 -16.65
N SER A 526 40.71 5.40 -16.35
CA SER A 526 41.16 5.07 -14.99
C SER A 526 41.62 6.28 -14.15
N LYS A 527 41.54 7.52 -14.67
CA LYS A 527 41.80 8.75 -13.90
C LYS A 527 40.52 9.36 -13.31
N THR A 528 39.34 8.92 -13.75
CA THR A 528 38.08 9.31 -13.13
C THR A 528 37.88 8.60 -11.78
N PRO A 529 37.23 9.25 -10.78
CA PRO A 529 36.85 8.58 -9.54
C PRO A 529 36.01 7.33 -9.82
N GLN A 530 36.48 6.17 -9.35
CA GLN A 530 35.86 4.87 -9.65
C GLN A 530 34.69 4.59 -8.71
N TRP A 531 33.65 3.95 -9.25
CA TRP A 531 32.52 3.38 -8.51
C TRP A 531 32.85 1.94 -8.12
N PRO A 532 33.14 1.64 -6.84
CA PRO A 532 33.46 0.27 -6.41
C PRO A 532 32.19 -0.60 -6.32
N PRO A 533 32.30 -1.92 -6.53
CA PRO A 533 31.22 -2.84 -6.21
C PRO A 533 30.83 -2.79 -4.72
N TYR A 534 29.53 -2.87 -4.45
CA TYR A 534 29.00 -3.08 -3.12
C TYR A 534 29.29 -4.52 -2.66
N THR A 535 29.78 -4.69 -1.44
CA THR A 535 30.08 -6.00 -0.84
C THR A 535 29.56 -6.07 0.60
N THR A 536 29.31 -7.27 1.10
CA THR A 536 28.79 -7.51 2.46
C THR A 536 29.63 -6.87 3.58
N GLY A 537 30.96 -6.88 3.44
CA GLY A 537 31.91 -6.32 4.41
C GLY A 537 32.27 -4.85 4.19
N ALA A 538 32.51 -4.44 2.94
CA ALA A 538 32.89 -3.05 2.67
C ALA A 538 31.67 -2.12 2.62
N GLN A 539 30.53 -2.61 2.12
CA GLN A 539 29.25 -1.90 1.99
C GLN A 539 29.39 -0.55 1.27
N GLN A 540 30.27 -0.50 0.27
CA GLN A 540 30.61 0.73 -0.44
C GLN A 540 29.49 1.12 -1.42
N TYR A 541 29.18 2.41 -1.43
CA TYR A 541 28.24 3.04 -2.36
C TYR A 541 28.77 4.42 -2.75
N VAL A 542 28.22 5.04 -3.80
CA VAL A 542 28.60 6.40 -4.21
C VAL A 542 27.50 7.42 -3.96
N SER A 543 27.87 8.65 -3.62
CA SER A 543 27.00 9.82 -3.79
C SER A 543 26.90 10.17 -5.28
N LEU A 544 25.67 10.31 -5.77
CA LEU A 544 25.34 10.89 -7.07
C LEU A 544 24.79 12.31 -6.84
N ASN A 545 25.63 13.30 -7.12
CA ASN A 545 25.34 14.72 -6.99
C ASN A 545 26.08 15.47 -8.13
N LEU A 546 26.00 16.79 -8.24
CA LEU A 546 26.76 17.59 -9.22
C LEU A 546 28.28 17.43 -9.07
N ARG A 547 28.75 17.23 -7.83
CA ARG A 547 30.16 16.93 -7.48
C ARG A 547 30.63 15.58 -8.09
N PRO A 548 31.95 15.33 -8.24
CA PRO A 548 32.49 14.02 -8.62
C PRO A 548 32.08 12.92 -7.61
N LEU A 549 32.18 11.64 -8.02
CA LEU A 549 31.76 10.51 -7.16
C LEU A 549 32.49 10.52 -5.81
N GLU A 550 31.70 10.49 -4.74
CA GLU A 550 32.18 10.37 -3.36
C GLU A 550 31.83 8.96 -2.86
N VAL A 551 32.85 8.12 -2.59
CA VAL A 551 32.64 6.75 -2.09
C VAL A 551 32.39 6.80 -0.58
N ARG A 552 31.21 6.35 -0.15
CA ARG A 552 30.80 6.20 1.24
C ARG A 552 30.58 4.72 1.59
N ARG A 553 30.26 4.42 2.85
CA ARG A 553 30.09 3.06 3.37
C ARG A 553 28.84 2.92 4.23
N GLY A 554 28.10 1.82 4.04
CA GLY A 554 26.96 1.42 4.87
C GLY A 554 25.71 2.24 4.63
N LEU A 555 24.84 1.79 3.72
CA LEU A 555 23.51 2.39 3.48
C LEU A 555 22.68 2.35 4.78
N ARG A 556 22.65 3.49 5.50
CA ARG A 556 21.99 3.70 6.81
C ARG A 556 22.16 2.50 7.78
N ALA A 557 23.38 1.94 7.84
CA ALA A 557 23.62 0.56 8.27
C ALA A 557 23.11 0.18 9.69
N GLN A 558 23.12 1.11 10.66
CA GLN A 558 22.56 0.85 11.99
C GLN A 558 21.03 0.76 11.97
N THR A 559 20.38 1.71 11.28
CA THR A 559 18.93 1.73 11.08
C THR A 559 18.45 0.54 10.27
N CYS A 560 19.20 0.11 9.25
CA CYS A 560 18.88 -1.11 8.52
C CYS A 560 19.24 -2.39 9.28
N ALA A 561 20.09 -2.35 10.32
CA ALA A 561 20.20 -3.46 11.27
C ALA A 561 18.96 -3.54 12.18
N PHE A 562 18.37 -2.40 12.58
CA PHE A 562 17.08 -2.36 13.27
C PHE A 562 15.97 -2.98 12.40
N TRP A 563 15.70 -2.44 11.21
CA TRP A 563 14.63 -2.91 10.32
C TRP A 563 14.81 -4.35 9.82
N ASN A 564 16.04 -4.76 9.45
CA ASN A 564 16.25 -6.03 8.74
C ASN A 564 16.71 -7.18 9.66
N ARG A 565 16.96 -6.93 10.96
CA ARG A 565 17.48 -7.96 11.89
C ARG A 565 16.84 -7.97 13.28
N PHE A 566 16.45 -6.81 13.80
CA PHE A 566 15.81 -6.71 15.13
C PHE A 566 14.29 -6.75 15.01
N LEU A 567 13.68 -5.81 14.27
CA LEU A 567 12.23 -5.68 14.18
C LEU A 567 11.51 -6.94 13.67
N PRO A 568 12.03 -7.72 12.69
CA PRO A 568 11.37 -8.95 12.24
C PRO A 568 11.37 -10.04 13.31
N LYS A 569 12.39 -10.06 14.19
CA LYS A 569 12.43 -10.96 15.36
C LYS A 569 11.48 -10.49 16.46
N LEU A 570 11.37 -9.17 16.67
CA LEU A 570 10.43 -8.60 17.63
C LEU A 570 8.98 -8.92 17.22
N LEU A 571 8.62 -8.63 15.97
CA LEU A 571 7.32 -8.97 15.38
C LEU A 571 7.07 -10.48 15.39
N SER A 572 8.08 -11.29 15.05
CA SER A 572 7.95 -12.75 15.14
C SER A 572 7.82 -13.26 16.57
N ALA A 573 8.39 -12.58 17.58
CA ALA A 573 8.24 -12.96 18.98
C ALA A 573 6.84 -12.61 19.50
N THR A 574 6.36 -11.40 19.23
CA THR A 574 4.98 -10.96 19.56
C THR A 574 3.90 -11.67 18.76
N ALA A 575 4.27 -12.34 17.65
CA ALA A 575 3.40 -13.25 16.90
C ALA A 575 3.62 -14.74 17.22
N SER A 576 4.74 -15.15 17.83
CA SER A 576 4.99 -16.55 18.19
C SER A 576 4.17 -17.04 19.38
N SER A 577 3.67 -16.12 20.22
CA SER A 577 2.58 -16.37 21.16
C SER A 577 1.24 -16.69 20.50
N ARG A 578 1.14 -16.64 19.16
CA ARG A 578 -0.07 -16.90 18.37
C ARG A 578 0.06 -18.06 17.37
N LYS A 579 1.17 -18.81 17.33
CA LYS A 579 1.52 -19.66 16.17
C LYS A 579 1.34 -21.16 16.27
N ASP A 580 1.00 -21.72 17.44
CA ASP A 580 0.60 -23.13 17.55
C ASP A 580 -0.90 -23.29 17.28
N ARG A 581 -1.27 -23.47 15.99
CA ARG A 581 -2.38 -24.30 15.45
C ARG A 581 -2.76 -23.87 14.03
N GLU A 582 -2.78 -24.82 13.11
CA GLU A 582 -3.49 -24.72 11.82
C GLU A 582 -4.43 -25.96 11.72
N PRO A 583 -5.75 -25.80 11.58
CA PRO A 583 -6.70 -26.91 11.76
C PRO A 583 -7.08 -27.65 10.46
N VAL A 584 -7.24 -28.97 10.56
CA VAL A 584 -7.83 -29.78 9.48
C VAL A 584 -9.35 -29.57 9.42
N ILE A 585 -9.85 -29.03 8.32
CA ILE A 585 -11.28 -28.78 8.13
C ILE A 585 -12.06 -30.10 8.01
N ARG A 586 -13.13 -30.23 8.81
CA ARG A 586 -14.27 -31.12 8.59
C ARG A 586 -15.57 -30.36 8.84
N PRO A 587 -16.72 -30.75 8.24
CA PRO A 587 -17.96 -29.99 8.37
C PRO A 587 -18.54 -30.10 9.79
N ALA A 588 -19.11 -29.00 10.28
CA ALA A 588 -19.81 -28.98 11.57
C ALA A 588 -21.16 -29.73 11.50
N SER A 589 -21.47 -30.45 12.57
CA SER A 589 -22.84 -30.89 12.89
C SER A 589 -23.52 -29.84 13.77
N ALA A 590 -24.82 -29.62 13.59
CA ALA A 590 -25.62 -28.73 14.43
C ALA A 590 -25.94 -29.37 15.79
N ASP A 591 -26.15 -28.51 16.81
CA ASP A 591 -26.95 -28.66 18.05
C ASP A 591 -26.50 -27.57 19.06
N THR A 592 -27.29 -27.04 20.00
CA THR A 592 -28.75 -27.01 20.23
C THR A 592 -29.14 -25.72 20.96
N CYS A 593 -30.43 -25.38 21.04
CA CYS A 593 -30.92 -24.23 21.80
C CYS A 593 -31.04 -24.54 23.31
N LEU A 594 -30.59 -23.62 24.18
CA LEU A 594 -30.68 -23.75 25.64
C LEU A 594 -31.91 -23.02 26.22
N SER A 595 -32.48 -23.60 27.27
CA SER A 595 -33.70 -23.09 27.94
C SER A 595 -33.45 -21.82 28.75
N THR A 596 -34.41 -20.90 28.73
CA THR A 596 -34.41 -19.68 29.55
C THR A 596 -34.42 -20.01 31.05
N LEU A 597 -33.36 -19.66 31.76
CA LEU A 597 -33.36 -19.56 33.23
C LEU A 597 -33.89 -18.20 33.67
N GLU A 598 -34.60 -18.17 34.80
CA GLU A 598 -35.05 -16.93 35.46
C GLU A 598 -33.88 -16.26 36.19
N LEU A 599 -33.05 -15.52 35.44
CA LEU A 599 -32.00 -14.67 36.01
C LEU A 599 -32.62 -13.51 36.79
N LEU A 600 -31.98 -13.10 37.89
CA LEU A 600 -32.44 -11.93 38.64
C LEU A 600 -32.17 -10.65 37.84
N LYS A 601 -33.22 -9.83 37.73
CA LYS A 601 -33.20 -8.52 37.05
C LYS A 601 -32.83 -7.39 38.01
N ASP A 602 -32.09 -6.41 37.51
CA ASP A 602 -31.79 -5.12 38.15
C ASP A 602 -31.34 -5.21 39.63
N VAL A 603 -30.52 -6.21 39.99
CA VAL A 603 -30.23 -6.59 41.40
C VAL A 603 -29.67 -5.50 42.32
N HIS A 604 -29.18 -4.38 41.77
CA HIS A 604 -28.80 -3.18 42.50
C HIS A 604 -29.97 -2.39 43.14
N LEU A 605 -31.21 -2.57 42.69
CA LEU A 605 -32.36 -1.80 43.17
C LEU A 605 -32.68 -2.09 44.64
N GLY A 606 -32.94 -1.03 45.40
CA GLY A 606 -33.21 -1.08 46.83
C GLY A 606 -31.97 -0.98 47.73
N LEU A 607 -30.76 -0.89 47.16
CA LEU A 607 -29.56 -0.52 47.91
C LEU A 607 -29.69 0.88 48.52
N ALA A 608 -29.26 1.02 49.78
CA ALA A 608 -29.07 2.34 50.39
C ALA A 608 -27.91 3.09 49.73
N LEU A 609 -28.01 4.42 49.66
CA LEU A 609 -26.91 5.27 49.20
C LEU A 609 -25.77 5.28 50.25
N PRO A 610 -24.50 5.41 49.82
CA PRO A 610 -23.34 5.33 50.72
C PRO A 610 -23.17 6.60 51.58
N CYS A 611 -23.86 7.69 51.25
CA CYS A 611 -23.81 8.95 51.97
C CYS A 611 -25.20 9.59 52.12
N HIS A 612 -25.41 10.33 53.20
CA HIS A 612 -26.63 11.12 53.41
C HIS A 612 -26.55 12.44 52.63
N GLY A 613 -27.37 12.57 51.59
CA GLY A 613 -27.39 13.78 50.74
C GLY A 613 -26.18 13.84 49.80
N PRO A 614 -26.12 12.99 48.75
CA PRO A 614 -25.07 13.08 47.75
C PRO A 614 -25.11 14.43 47.03
N ALA A 615 -23.93 14.97 46.72
CA ALA A 615 -23.81 16.15 45.88
C ALA A 615 -24.17 15.82 44.42
N ARG A 616 -23.77 14.62 43.97
CA ARG A 616 -24.03 14.09 42.62
C ARG A 616 -24.32 12.59 42.68
N LEU A 617 -25.27 12.14 41.86
CA LEU A 617 -25.66 10.74 41.74
C LEU A 617 -26.05 10.46 40.29
N ALA A 618 -25.38 9.50 39.65
CA ALA A 618 -25.74 8.98 38.33
C ALA A 618 -25.83 7.46 38.41
N LEU A 619 -26.90 6.89 37.87
CA LEU A 619 -27.19 5.46 37.89
C LEU A 619 -27.54 4.98 36.48
N LEU A 620 -27.31 3.70 36.23
CA LEU A 620 -27.73 3.00 35.03
C LEU A 620 -29.22 3.25 34.72
N SER A 621 -29.52 3.62 33.47
CA SER A 621 -30.88 3.81 32.97
C SER A 621 -31.31 2.64 32.10
N GLY A 622 -32.45 2.02 32.40
CA GLY A 622 -32.94 0.82 31.73
C GLY A 622 -32.50 -0.49 32.38
N HIS A 623 -33.07 -1.59 31.89
CA HIS A 623 -33.08 -2.89 32.56
C HIS A 623 -31.94 -3.83 32.10
N TYR A 624 -31.43 -4.65 33.02
CA TYR A 624 -30.45 -5.70 32.74
C TYR A 624 -30.71 -7.00 33.55
N LEU A 625 -30.15 -8.11 33.07
CA LEU A 625 -30.13 -9.40 33.77
C LEU A 625 -28.76 -9.67 34.39
N TYR A 626 -28.76 -10.18 35.62
CA TYR A 626 -27.54 -10.54 36.35
C TYR A 626 -27.03 -11.93 35.93
N TYR A 627 -26.03 -11.94 35.06
CA TYR A 627 -25.27 -13.15 34.72
C TYR A 627 -24.12 -13.31 35.73
N HIS A 628 -23.94 -14.52 36.23
CA HIS A 628 -22.97 -14.86 37.27
C HIS A 628 -22.47 -16.30 37.10
N TYR A 629 -21.47 -16.71 37.88
CA TYR A 629 -20.93 -18.07 37.80
C TYR A 629 -22.02 -19.13 38.00
N GLY A 630 -22.05 -20.13 37.11
CA GLY A 630 -23.01 -21.24 37.15
C GLY A 630 -24.43 -20.90 36.68
N CYS A 631 -24.71 -19.69 36.21
CA CYS A 631 -26.09 -19.25 35.91
C CYS A 631 -26.76 -19.98 34.72
N ASP A 632 -25.98 -20.67 33.88
CA ASP A 632 -26.44 -21.55 32.78
C ASP A 632 -26.11 -23.03 33.01
N GLY A 633 -25.64 -23.39 34.21
CA GLY A 633 -25.23 -24.74 34.58
C GLY A 633 -23.77 -25.09 34.27
N LEU A 634 -23.01 -24.22 33.59
CA LEU A 634 -21.57 -24.43 33.36
C LEU A 634 -20.75 -24.04 34.61
N ASP A 635 -19.77 -24.84 35.00
CA ASP A 635 -18.81 -24.47 36.06
C ASP A 635 -17.71 -23.54 35.52
N ASP A 636 -18.06 -22.25 35.38
CA ASP A 636 -17.19 -21.19 34.88
C ASP A 636 -16.36 -20.47 35.97
N ARG A 637 -16.29 -21.04 37.18
CA ARG A 637 -15.59 -20.41 38.31
C ARG A 637 -14.09 -20.23 38.05
N GLY A 638 -13.59 -19.02 38.31
CA GLY A 638 -12.18 -18.67 38.18
C GLY A 638 -11.73 -18.28 36.77
N TRP A 639 -12.64 -18.25 35.78
CA TRP A 639 -12.33 -17.81 34.42
C TRP A 639 -13.49 -17.10 33.71
N GLY A 640 -14.74 -17.43 34.04
CA GLY A 640 -15.93 -16.94 33.35
C GLY A 640 -16.27 -15.45 33.52
N CYS A 641 -15.58 -14.70 34.39
CA CYS A 641 -16.09 -13.40 34.86
C CYS A 641 -16.13 -12.35 33.75
N GLY A 642 -15.22 -12.43 32.78
CA GLY A 642 -15.27 -11.63 31.55
C GLY A 642 -16.55 -11.90 30.74
N TYR A 643 -16.83 -13.18 30.48
CA TYR A 643 -18.02 -13.63 29.77
C TYR A 643 -19.32 -13.25 30.49
N ARG A 644 -19.43 -13.50 31.80
CA ARG A 644 -20.64 -13.14 32.58
C ARG A 644 -20.86 -11.62 32.61
N THR A 645 -19.79 -10.83 32.72
CA THR A 645 -19.89 -9.37 32.61
C THR A 645 -20.38 -8.96 31.22
N LEU A 646 -19.82 -9.51 30.15
CA LEU A 646 -20.27 -9.29 28.77
C LEU A 646 -21.74 -9.71 28.55
N GLN A 647 -22.18 -10.86 29.07
CA GLN A 647 -23.58 -11.28 28.99
C GLN A 647 -24.53 -10.31 29.70
N THR A 648 -24.15 -9.78 30.87
CA THR A 648 -24.90 -8.70 31.53
C THR A 648 -24.92 -7.42 30.70
N LEU A 649 -23.81 -7.03 30.06
CA LEU A 649 -23.77 -5.90 29.12
C LEU A 649 -24.73 -6.11 27.93
N CYS A 650 -24.65 -7.26 27.26
CA CYS A 650 -25.54 -7.64 26.14
C CYS A 650 -27.02 -7.80 26.54
N SER A 651 -27.33 -7.95 27.83
CA SER A 651 -28.72 -8.02 28.33
C SER A 651 -29.41 -6.65 28.45
N TRP A 652 -28.66 -5.56 28.24
CA TRP A 652 -29.16 -4.19 28.39
C TRP A 652 -29.33 -3.49 27.03
N PRO A 653 -30.43 -2.76 26.78
CA PRO A 653 -31.66 -2.74 27.56
C PRO A 653 -32.49 -4.00 27.30
N GLU A 654 -33.02 -4.62 28.36
CA GLU A 654 -33.98 -5.73 28.23
C GLU A 654 -35.18 -5.29 27.35
N GLY A 655 -35.43 -6.02 26.25
CA GLY A 655 -36.52 -5.74 25.31
C GLY A 655 -36.12 -5.68 23.83
N GLN A 656 -34.84 -5.77 23.47
CA GLN A 656 -34.43 -6.01 22.07
C GLN A 656 -34.46 -7.50 21.71
N SER A 657 -34.66 -7.80 20.42
CA SER A 657 -34.97 -9.16 19.93
C SER A 657 -33.73 -10.04 19.65
N SER A 658 -32.54 -9.63 20.09
CA SER A 658 -31.30 -10.39 20.01
C SER A 658 -31.12 -11.23 21.27
N SER A 659 -30.95 -12.55 21.11
CA SER A 659 -30.62 -13.44 22.22
C SER A 659 -29.23 -13.12 22.77
N VAL A 660 -29.11 -12.92 24.09
CA VAL A 660 -27.80 -12.78 24.76
C VAL A 660 -26.92 -13.99 24.42
N PRO A 661 -25.70 -13.81 23.90
CA PRO A 661 -24.88 -14.92 23.42
C PRO A 661 -24.40 -15.81 24.57
N GLY A 662 -24.36 -17.13 24.33
CA GLY A 662 -23.78 -18.10 25.27
C GLY A 662 -22.25 -18.02 25.29
N LEU A 663 -21.61 -18.59 26.31
CA LEU A 663 -20.14 -18.61 26.43
C LEU A 663 -19.47 -19.23 25.19
N ALA A 664 -19.98 -20.36 24.69
CA ALA A 664 -19.51 -20.98 23.46
C ALA A 664 -19.73 -20.10 22.21
N THR A 665 -20.81 -19.31 22.18
CA THR A 665 -21.07 -18.34 21.08
C THR A 665 -20.09 -17.17 21.12
N ILE A 666 -19.77 -16.66 22.32
CA ILE A 666 -18.76 -15.61 22.53
C ILE A 666 -17.37 -16.14 22.11
N GLN A 667 -17.01 -17.36 22.53
CA GLN A 667 -15.75 -17.99 22.15
C GLN A 667 -15.66 -18.25 20.64
N ALA A 668 -16.75 -18.72 20.02
CA ALA A 668 -16.84 -18.89 18.57
C ALA A 668 -16.62 -17.57 17.83
N ALA A 669 -17.35 -16.51 18.20
CA ALA A 669 -17.23 -15.20 17.56
C ALA A 669 -15.82 -14.61 17.68
N LEU A 670 -15.15 -14.76 18.83
CA LEU A 670 -13.78 -14.27 19.02
C LEU A 670 -12.73 -15.05 18.21
N GLU A 671 -12.94 -16.35 17.97
CA GLU A 671 -12.14 -17.10 16.99
C GLU A 671 -12.47 -16.72 15.55
N ASP A 672 -13.76 -16.59 15.20
CA ASP A 672 -14.23 -16.32 13.84
C ASP A 672 -13.87 -14.89 13.38
N MET A 673 -13.64 -13.97 14.32
CA MET A 673 -13.03 -12.65 14.09
C MET A 673 -11.49 -12.67 14.05
N GLY A 674 -10.84 -13.76 14.47
CA GLY A 674 -9.38 -13.87 14.55
C GLY A 674 -8.72 -13.14 15.73
N ASP A 675 -9.49 -12.73 16.75
CA ASP A 675 -8.95 -12.16 18.00
C ASP A 675 -8.32 -13.26 18.87
N LYS A 676 -8.98 -14.43 18.95
CA LYS A 676 -8.55 -15.59 19.73
C LYS A 676 -8.10 -16.75 18.82
N PRO A 677 -7.10 -17.55 19.24
CA PRO A 677 -6.58 -18.64 18.42
C PRO A 677 -7.54 -19.83 18.35
N PRO A 678 -7.48 -20.67 17.30
CA PRO A 678 -8.33 -21.86 17.16
C PRO A 678 -8.23 -22.80 18.38
N GLY A 679 -9.36 -23.26 18.91
CA GLY A 679 -9.43 -24.04 20.15
C GLY A 679 -9.34 -23.17 21.42
N PHE A 680 -9.83 -21.94 21.32
CA PHE A 680 -10.35 -21.09 22.40
C PHE A 680 -11.84 -21.37 22.67
N ARG A 681 -12.58 -21.87 21.67
CA ARG A 681 -13.85 -22.60 21.87
C ARG A 681 -13.65 -23.75 22.86
N ASP A 682 -14.55 -23.86 23.82
CA ASP A 682 -14.53 -24.79 24.96
C ASP A 682 -13.31 -24.64 25.90
N SER A 683 -12.52 -23.56 25.75
CA SER A 683 -11.41 -23.24 26.65
C SER A 683 -11.90 -22.62 27.97
N ARG A 684 -10.94 -22.43 28.89
CA ARG A 684 -11.11 -21.67 30.14
C ARG A 684 -10.26 -20.40 30.15
N ASP A 685 -9.90 -19.90 28.98
CA ASP A 685 -9.09 -18.68 28.85
C ASP A 685 -9.97 -17.44 29.07
N TRP A 686 -9.36 -16.34 29.50
CA TRP A 686 -10.08 -15.14 29.92
C TRP A 686 -10.38 -14.17 28.76
N ILE A 687 -11.37 -13.31 28.99
CA ILE A 687 -11.68 -12.15 28.14
C ILE A 687 -11.79 -10.88 28.98
N GLY A 688 -11.23 -9.78 28.46
CA GLY A 688 -11.29 -8.47 29.07
C GLY A 688 -12.24 -7.51 28.34
N CYS A 689 -12.04 -6.21 28.60
CA CYS A 689 -12.85 -5.14 28.01
C CYS A 689 -12.70 -5.03 26.48
N VAL A 690 -11.56 -5.45 25.91
CA VAL A 690 -11.28 -5.33 24.47
C VAL A 690 -12.14 -6.32 23.69
N GLU A 691 -12.08 -7.59 24.10
CA GLU A 691 -12.89 -8.67 23.56
C GLU A 691 -14.38 -8.42 23.76
N ALA A 692 -14.78 -7.87 24.91
CA ALA A 692 -16.15 -7.43 25.13
C ALA A 692 -16.58 -6.33 24.14
N SER A 693 -15.71 -5.36 23.84
CA SER A 693 -15.97 -4.33 22.83
C SER A 693 -16.16 -4.94 21.43
N LEU A 694 -15.31 -5.89 21.04
CA LEU A 694 -15.42 -6.62 19.76
C LEU A 694 -16.71 -7.44 19.69
N CYS A 695 -17.07 -8.15 20.76
CA CYS A 695 -18.31 -8.92 20.81
C CYS A 695 -19.58 -8.06 20.73
N LEU A 696 -19.60 -6.88 21.37
CA LEU A 696 -20.73 -5.96 21.28
C LEU A 696 -20.95 -5.50 19.84
N GLU A 697 -19.88 -5.14 19.13
CA GLU A 697 -19.93 -4.77 17.71
C GLU A 697 -20.32 -5.96 16.80
N HIS A 698 -19.80 -7.16 17.08
CA HIS A 698 -20.09 -8.39 16.33
C HIS A 698 -21.56 -8.85 16.45
N PHE A 699 -22.12 -8.84 17.67
CA PHE A 699 -23.50 -9.27 17.91
C PHE A 699 -24.53 -8.15 17.66
N GLY A 700 -24.10 -6.88 17.65
CA GLY A 700 -24.91 -5.71 17.31
C GLY A 700 -25.81 -5.21 18.45
N GLY A 701 -26.47 -4.07 18.20
CA GLY A 701 -27.38 -3.40 19.14
C GLY A 701 -26.70 -2.50 20.18
N LEU A 702 -25.41 -2.74 20.47
CA LEU A 702 -24.59 -1.94 21.38
C LEU A 702 -23.22 -1.63 20.76
N GLN A 703 -22.67 -0.46 21.10
CA GLN A 703 -21.27 -0.11 20.88
C GLN A 703 -20.51 -0.15 22.21
N GLY A 704 -19.36 -0.82 22.23
CA GLY A 704 -18.36 -0.67 23.28
C GLY A 704 -17.41 0.48 22.96
N ARG A 705 -17.21 1.40 23.90
CA ARG A 705 -16.13 2.40 23.83
C ARG A 705 -15.08 2.10 24.88
N LEU A 706 -13.87 1.80 24.42
CA LEU A 706 -12.72 1.55 25.30
C LEU A 706 -12.19 2.85 25.93
N CYS A 707 -11.84 2.74 27.21
CA CYS A 707 -11.07 3.71 27.97
C CYS A 707 -9.95 2.96 28.71
N HIS A 708 -8.70 3.41 28.58
CA HIS A 708 -7.57 2.84 29.29
C HIS A 708 -7.12 3.80 30.40
N VAL A 709 -6.92 3.26 31.59
CA VAL A 709 -6.57 3.98 32.82
C VAL A 709 -5.24 3.40 33.32
N PRO A 710 -4.09 4.05 33.05
CA PRO A 710 -2.76 3.44 33.25
C PRO A 710 -2.39 3.06 34.69
N ARG A 711 -3.14 3.53 35.68
CA ARG A 711 -2.99 3.26 37.12
C ARG A 711 -4.35 3.44 37.81
N GLY A 712 -4.76 2.57 38.73
CA GLY A 712 -6.06 2.67 39.41
C GLY A 712 -6.30 3.99 40.14
N ALA A 713 -5.23 4.62 40.65
CA ALA A 713 -5.31 5.98 41.22
C ALA A 713 -5.79 7.05 40.20
N GLY A 714 -5.55 6.82 38.91
CA GLY A 714 -6.02 7.66 37.81
C GLY A 714 -7.51 7.54 37.51
N LEU A 715 -8.22 6.52 38.03
CA LEU A 715 -9.68 6.38 37.83
C LEU A 715 -10.46 7.54 38.46
N LEU A 716 -9.89 8.22 39.46
CA LEU A 716 -10.44 9.47 40.01
C LEU A 716 -10.53 10.59 38.95
N GLY A 717 -9.67 10.58 37.93
CA GLY A 717 -9.76 11.52 36.79
C GLY A 717 -10.83 11.15 35.76
N GLU A 718 -11.36 9.92 35.80
CA GLU A 718 -12.36 9.39 34.88
C GLU A 718 -13.80 9.45 35.43
N LEU A 719 -13.97 9.92 36.68
CA LEU A 719 -15.28 10.04 37.34
C LEU A 719 -16.25 10.91 36.54
N GLU A 720 -15.79 12.03 35.97
CA GLU A 720 -16.62 12.89 35.10
C GLU A 720 -17.09 12.18 33.83
N ARG A 721 -16.25 11.32 33.24
CA ARG A 721 -16.60 10.55 32.03
C ARG A 721 -17.63 9.49 32.35
N LEU A 722 -17.47 8.78 33.47
CA LEU A 722 -18.40 7.77 33.95
C LEU A 722 -19.73 8.39 34.44
N TYR A 723 -19.69 9.53 35.11
CA TYR A 723 -20.88 10.27 35.54
C TYR A 723 -21.72 10.72 34.32
N SER A 724 -21.07 11.41 33.37
CA SER A 724 -21.73 11.85 32.13
C SER A 724 -22.25 10.67 31.32
N HIS A 725 -21.53 9.54 31.27
CA HIS A 725 -21.98 8.31 30.62
C HIS A 725 -23.31 7.79 31.17
N PHE A 726 -23.47 7.66 32.48
CA PHE A 726 -24.75 7.22 33.06
C PHE A 726 -25.84 8.29 32.92
N MET A 727 -25.51 9.58 33.07
CA MET A 727 -26.47 10.69 32.87
C MET A 727 -27.00 10.80 31.43
N GLU A 728 -26.17 10.47 30.43
CA GLU A 728 -26.53 10.42 29.00
C GLU A 728 -27.33 9.15 28.63
N GLY A 729 -27.66 8.28 29.60
CA GLY A 729 -28.38 7.03 29.37
C GLY A 729 -27.51 5.88 28.84
N GLY A 730 -26.19 5.93 29.08
CA GLY A 730 -25.26 4.84 28.82
C GLY A 730 -25.52 3.60 29.69
N GLY A 731 -25.09 2.45 29.17
CA GLY A 731 -25.31 1.14 29.76
C GLY A 731 -24.26 0.73 30.79
N PRO A 732 -24.30 -0.53 31.26
CA PRO A 732 -23.33 -1.07 32.21
C PRO A 732 -21.90 -0.95 31.66
N VAL A 733 -20.95 -0.53 32.50
CA VAL A 733 -19.54 -0.39 32.09
C VAL A 733 -18.75 -1.58 32.60
N MET A 734 -18.21 -2.41 31.71
CA MET A 734 -17.29 -3.49 32.11
C MET A 734 -15.94 -2.90 32.48
N VAL A 735 -15.42 -3.23 33.65
CA VAL A 735 -14.04 -2.91 34.09
C VAL A 735 -13.25 -4.20 34.31
N GLY A 736 -11.95 -4.17 33.97
CA GLY A 736 -11.00 -5.23 34.27
C GLY A 736 -9.56 -4.70 34.27
N GLY A 737 -8.72 -5.23 35.16
CA GLY A 737 -7.33 -4.79 35.35
C GLY A 737 -6.33 -5.94 35.43
N ASP A 738 -5.05 -5.63 35.35
CA ASP A 738 -3.96 -6.62 35.22
C ASP A 738 -3.60 -7.34 36.52
N ALA A 739 -3.56 -6.64 37.66
CA ALA A 739 -3.31 -7.25 38.95
C ALA A 739 -4.54 -7.95 39.54
N ASP A 740 -5.74 -7.43 39.25
CA ASP A 740 -7.00 -7.94 39.81
C ASP A 740 -7.43 -9.28 39.18
N ALA A 741 -7.05 -9.55 37.93
CA ALA A 741 -7.42 -10.75 37.16
C ALA A 741 -8.95 -11.05 37.14
N GLN A 742 -9.77 -10.01 37.30
CA GLN A 742 -11.23 -10.09 37.46
C GLN A 742 -11.92 -9.05 36.58
N SER A 743 -13.10 -9.40 36.07
CA SER A 743 -14.01 -8.49 35.37
C SER A 743 -15.25 -8.24 36.22
N LYS A 744 -15.72 -6.99 36.26
CA LYS A 744 -16.91 -6.56 37.01
C LYS A 744 -17.69 -5.52 36.19
N ALA A 745 -18.97 -5.36 36.46
CA ALA A 745 -19.77 -4.28 35.88
C ALA A 745 -19.88 -3.10 36.85
N LEU A 746 -19.80 -1.88 36.32
CA LEU A 746 -20.12 -0.64 37.02
C LEU A 746 -21.51 -0.19 36.58
N LEU A 747 -22.35 0.20 37.55
CA LEU A 747 -23.76 0.57 37.34
C LEU A 747 -24.10 2.01 37.78
N GLY A 748 -23.12 2.77 38.27
CA GLY A 748 -23.35 4.14 38.72
C GLY A 748 -22.22 4.74 39.56
N ILE A 749 -22.34 6.05 39.80
CA ILE A 749 -21.45 6.88 40.63
C ILE A 749 -22.28 7.69 41.64
N CYS A 750 -21.77 7.79 42.86
CA CYS A 750 -22.31 8.62 43.91
C CYS A 750 -21.17 9.43 44.55
N GLU A 751 -21.29 10.75 44.53
CA GLU A 751 -20.34 11.68 45.14
C GLU A 751 -20.96 12.30 46.39
N GLY A 752 -20.28 12.15 47.52
CA GLY A 752 -20.75 12.71 48.79
C GLY A 752 -20.63 14.23 48.87
N PRO A 753 -21.10 14.85 49.97
CA PRO A 753 -20.92 16.28 50.24
C PRO A 753 -19.47 16.65 50.66
N GLY A 754 -18.50 15.76 50.43
CA GLY A 754 -17.07 15.91 50.69
C GLY A 754 -16.26 15.14 49.64
N PRO A 755 -14.94 14.96 49.81
CA PRO A 755 -14.05 14.37 48.79
C PRO A 755 -14.18 12.82 48.68
N GLU A 756 -15.37 12.27 48.89
CA GLU A 756 -15.64 10.83 48.88
C GLU A 756 -16.53 10.46 47.70
N THR A 757 -15.94 9.82 46.69
CA THR A 757 -16.67 9.22 45.57
C THR A 757 -16.77 7.71 45.71
N TYR A 758 -17.93 7.19 45.36
CA TYR A 758 -18.30 5.78 45.40
C TYR A 758 -18.76 5.33 44.02
N ILE A 759 -18.37 4.12 43.62
CA ILE A 759 -18.86 3.45 42.41
C ILE A 759 -19.75 2.28 42.83
N LEU A 760 -20.86 2.10 42.12
CA LEU A 760 -21.76 0.97 42.30
C LEU A 760 -21.25 -0.21 41.45
N ILE A 761 -20.74 -1.24 42.13
CA ILE A 761 -20.17 -2.44 41.50
C ILE A 761 -21.20 -3.57 41.51
N LEU A 762 -21.23 -4.33 40.42
CA LEU A 762 -21.87 -5.61 40.25
C LEU A 762 -20.80 -6.66 39.92
N ASP A 763 -20.63 -7.63 40.81
CA ASP A 763 -19.56 -8.62 40.78
C ASP A 763 -20.12 -9.99 40.33
N PRO A 764 -19.67 -10.55 39.19
CA PRO A 764 -20.24 -11.78 38.61
C PRO A 764 -19.81 -13.08 39.31
N HIS A 765 -18.93 -13.03 40.32
CA HIS A 765 -18.31 -14.25 40.88
C HIS A 765 -19.24 -15.03 41.86
N TYR A 766 -20.50 -14.60 42.04
CA TYR A 766 -21.49 -15.34 42.82
C TYR A 766 -21.76 -16.74 42.21
N TRP A 767 -21.71 -17.77 43.05
CA TRP A 767 -21.97 -19.16 42.67
C TRP A 767 -23.19 -19.74 43.42
N GLY A 768 -24.13 -20.31 42.68
CA GLY A 768 -25.38 -20.88 43.19
C GLY A 768 -26.61 -20.20 42.59
N THR A 769 -27.78 -20.39 43.17
CA THR A 769 -29.03 -19.75 42.73
C THR A 769 -29.43 -18.67 43.75
N PRO A 770 -29.39 -17.37 43.41
CA PRO A 770 -29.73 -16.30 44.35
C PRO A 770 -31.26 -16.18 44.49
N LYS A 771 -31.78 -16.15 45.71
CA LYS A 771 -33.23 -16.20 45.96
C LYS A 771 -33.92 -14.84 45.79
N ASN A 772 -33.16 -13.75 45.87
CA ASN A 772 -33.59 -12.37 45.65
C ASN A 772 -32.38 -11.42 45.71
N SER A 773 -32.56 -10.17 45.28
CA SER A 773 -31.51 -9.14 45.29
C SER A 773 -30.93 -8.86 46.69
N ARG A 774 -31.71 -8.95 47.78
CA ARG A 774 -31.21 -8.65 49.13
C ARG A 774 -30.14 -9.64 49.61
N GLU A 775 -30.18 -10.89 49.13
CA GLU A 775 -29.15 -11.90 49.42
C GLU A 775 -27.81 -11.50 48.78
N LEU A 776 -27.83 -11.05 47.52
CA LEU A 776 -26.65 -10.55 46.80
C LEU A 776 -26.11 -9.25 47.41
N GLN A 777 -27.01 -8.34 47.79
CA GLN A 777 -26.66 -7.07 48.44
C GLN A 777 -26.02 -7.29 49.82
N ALA A 778 -26.61 -8.15 50.66
CA ALA A 778 -26.10 -8.44 52.00
C ALA A 778 -24.76 -9.21 51.99
N ALA A 779 -24.50 -10.00 50.94
CA ALA A 779 -23.24 -10.70 50.74
C ALA A 779 -22.19 -9.90 49.92
N GLY A 780 -22.51 -8.66 49.50
CA GLY A 780 -21.55 -7.74 48.87
C GLY A 780 -21.33 -7.92 47.36
N TRP A 781 -22.06 -8.82 46.70
CA TRP A 781 -21.95 -9.07 45.23
C TRP A 781 -22.52 -7.92 44.39
N VAL A 782 -23.37 -7.08 44.96
CA VAL A 782 -23.76 -5.80 44.37
C VAL A 782 -23.81 -4.74 45.47
N GLY A 783 -23.09 -3.63 45.27
CA GLY A 783 -22.91 -2.63 46.34
C GLY A 783 -22.04 -1.43 45.97
N TRP A 784 -22.18 -0.37 46.77
CA TRP A 784 -21.37 0.83 46.67
C TRP A 784 -20.00 0.61 47.30
N GLN A 785 -18.93 0.87 46.55
CA GLN A 785 -17.56 0.77 47.03
C GLN A 785 -16.80 2.08 46.79
N LYS A 786 -15.97 2.49 47.76
CA LYS A 786 -15.25 3.77 47.71
C LYS A 786 -14.09 3.68 46.73
N VAL A 787 -14.03 4.62 45.77
CA VAL A 787 -13.13 4.54 44.61
C VAL A 787 -11.65 4.50 45.04
N SER A 788 -11.29 5.22 46.11
CA SER A 788 -9.93 5.27 46.65
C SER A 788 -9.44 4.00 47.37
N SER A 789 -10.22 2.91 47.37
CA SER A 789 -9.89 1.66 48.08
C SER A 789 -10.30 0.36 47.36
N VAL A 790 -11.04 0.45 46.25
CA VAL A 790 -11.59 -0.73 45.53
C VAL A 790 -10.79 -1.12 44.28
N PHE A 791 -9.89 -0.25 43.83
CA PHE A 791 -8.96 -0.50 42.71
C PHE A 791 -7.53 -0.34 43.22
N ASP A 792 -6.59 -1.20 42.81
CA ASP A 792 -5.18 -1.01 43.17
C ASP A 792 -4.63 0.22 42.45
N SER A 793 -4.14 1.17 43.24
CA SER A 793 -3.36 2.33 42.83
C SER A 793 -2.27 2.07 41.77
N ASN A 794 -1.72 0.86 41.70
CA ASN A 794 -0.60 0.47 40.84
C ASN A 794 -1.00 -0.37 39.60
N SER A 795 -2.17 -1.02 39.63
CA SER A 795 -2.70 -1.81 38.50
C SER A 795 -3.23 -0.88 37.41
N PHE A 796 -3.15 -1.28 36.13
CA PHE A 796 -3.89 -0.58 35.08
C PHE A 796 -5.31 -1.15 34.96
N TYR A 797 -6.24 -0.33 34.50
CA TYR A 797 -7.62 -0.74 34.25
C TYR A 797 -8.06 -0.38 32.84
N ASN A 798 -8.74 -1.30 32.18
CA ASN A 798 -9.53 -1.01 31.00
C ASN A 798 -11.01 -0.90 31.40
N LEU A 799 -11.74 -0.04 30.70
CA LEU A 799 -13.19 0.07 30.80
C LEU A 799 -13.80 -0.01 29.40
N CYS A 800 -14.86 -0.80 29.24
CA CYS A 800 -15.71 -0.82 28.05
C CYS A 800 -17.05 -0.17 28.38
N LEU A 801 -17.22 1.09 27.96
CA LEU A 801 -18.41 1.91 28.20
C LEU A 801 -19.45 1.59 27.12
N THR A 802 -20.61 1.03 27.50
CA THR A 802 -21.64 0.61 26.54
C THR A 802 -22.63 1.70 26.18
N ARG A 803 -22.88 1.92 24.89
CA ARG A 803 -23.92 2.81 24.38
C ARG A 803 -24.76 2.09 23.33
N ARG A 804 -25.97 2.59 23.07
CA ARG A 804 -26.81 2.08 21.97
C ARG A 804 -26.29 2.64 20.65
N THR A 805 -26.38 1.82 19.60
CA THR A 805 -26.18 2.23 18.19
C THR A 805 -27.26 3.21 17.73
#